data_AF-A0A6A0HBC1-F1
#
_entry.id   AF-A0A6A0HBC1-F1
#
_cell.length_a   1.000
_cell.length_b   1.000
_cell.length_c   1.000
_cell.angle_alpha   90.00
_cell.angle_beta   90.00
_cell.angle_gamma   90.00
#
_symmetry.space_group_name_H-M   'P 1'
#
loop_
_entity.id
_entity.type
_entity.pdbx_description
1 polymer ?
#
loop_
_entity_poly.entity_id
_entity_poly.type
_entity_poly.pdbx_seq_one_letter_code
_entity_poly.pdbx_strand_id
1 'polypeptide(L)'
;MMRQNTFAVAGGSGETVHDVSSASGEVEAAEKCAIQRAKILVANMLQRPDQLHKVDQYRRRTTRKKASVEAMLKTAMQSQLDGVRTGLTQLQTALEDLQDVKRKQIEVEKLLSGVGGLGETMSGLREEYVRYSQYLAATENLKHIFTVPESIQKTQKLIADNNLLYAHQCLMDLENSRDDLLFELHKLPHQNPNDTKMLTEYFADVNKLSEYLGKQVWVVLQRALNTVRKEPAQLVTALRIVEREERADQYALQREKSSGFLPEGRPKKWRQKAMSVLENSVVVRIEANQFEDRETNKSWLIRHLEVIRLLTLEDLRVVKGLCVQCFPPHYDVVNTFIAMYHTAVANHLLEMVESGLEDNEFVTLLSWVLNTYHGPELMGHPSLGLNVSAFPPLLEKKVLEGLVKKYLTNVRCNYESWLEKALELESQEWRKDQPPDTDKDGCYKTELPHLLHQMVQQNIDVANTISPMVSHEVILCSLQQLKVFAERYRRAIMAYRDSYFADRSRIQYFTTYMIALANSCQALSDVVQLWRPPASQNPPPSLATNFSALIKAFQVLQQELCDLLLEEALLDLAPKFSALLTPAWLNDPEPLSTICLTLNDYFEDYQHLHSKNYEQVLVLAIQKVSVRYTTALLQRRITLKTHDDRKKLADRVTEEADKLQSVFTAIAGDRLRYDSPCDVIKALAEVIRTPDTEMLNLELPPLKRKYPDMSSEHLTALLLLRGDLSRQQVRQKVAEVLEAASASTTSQAPRPGTIFGHIILPTSVFPHI
;
A
#
# COMPACT_ATOMS: atom_id res chain seq x y z
N MET A 1 61.70 18.10 4.68
CA MET A 1 60.39 18.38 4.05
C MET A 1 59.29 17.97 5.01
N MET A 2 58.28 18.82 5.13
CA MET A 2 57.22 18.86 6.16
C MET A 2 56.28 17.65 6.19
N ARG A 3 55.73 17.37 7.38
CA ARG A 3 54.29 17.25 7.73
C ARG A 3 54.21 16.94 9.24
N GLN A 4 54.12 17.94 10.13
CA GLN A 4 52.90 18.55 10.67
C GLN A 4 51.74 17.56 10.91
N ASN A 5 51.49 17.25 12.19
CA ASN A 5 50.16 16.98 12.71
C ASN A 5 50.01 17.68 14.07
N THR A 6 49.18 18.71 14.03
CA THR A 6 48.68 19.55 15.11
C THR A 6 47.61 18.82 15.91
N PHE A 7 47.71 18.83 17.24
CA PHE A 7 46.55 18.63 18.12
C PHE A 7 46.25 19.96 18.82
N ALA A 8 45.11 20.54 18.47
CA ALA A 8 44.52 21.71 19.11
C ALA A 8 43.73 21.25 20.34
N VAL A 9 44.07 21.81 21.51
CA VAL A 9 43.22 21.74 22.71
C VAL A 9 42.39 23.01 22.72
N ALA A 10 41.10 22.88 22.41
CA ALA A 10 40.12 23.95 22.51
C ALA A 10 39.68 24.09 23.98
N GLY A 11 39.77 25.31 24.49
CA GLY A 11 39.32 25.70 25.81
C GLY A 11 37.79 25.86 25.90
N GLY A 12 37.30 25.61 27.11
CA GLY A 12 35.95 25.74 27.61
C GLY A 12 35.90 24.88 28.86
N SER A 13 35.54 25.33 30.05
CA SER A 13 34.58 26.35 30.43
C SER A 13 34.79 26.64 31.92
N GLY A 14 34.44 27.86 32.36
CA GLY A 14 34.75 28.38 33.69
C GLY A 14 34.29 27.49 34.85
N GLU A 15 35.21 27.25 35.77
CA GLU A 15 34.91 26.82 37.12
C GLU A 15 34.81 28.05 38.01
N THR A 16 33.59 28.24 38.50
CA THR A 16 33.18 29.22 39.50
C THR A 16 34.00 29.05 40.78
N VAL A 17 34.79 30.07 41.11
CA VAL A 17 35.36 30.25 42.45
C VAL A 17 34.18 30.40 43.41
N HIS A 18 33.82 29.32 44.09
CA HIS A 18 32.85 29.38 45.19
C HIS A 18 33.49 30.12 46.35
N ASP A 19 33.00 31.34 46.54
CA ASP A 19 33.42 32.30 47.54
C ASP A 19 33.25 31.71 48.95
N VAL A 20 34.34 31.67 49.73
CA VAL A 20 34.40 31.18 51.11
C VAL A 20 33.46 31.96 52.03
N SER A 21 33.01 33.15 51.60
CA SER A 21 31.97 33.93 52.28
C SER A 21 30.59 33.22 52.31
N SER A 22 30.29 32.38 51.32
CA SER A 22 29.00 31.66 51.22
C SER A 22 28.82 30.58 52.29
N ALA A 23 29.89 29.86 52.64
CA ALA A 23 29.87 28.80 53.66
C ALA A 23 29.65 29.36 55.08
N SER A 24 30.16 30.57 55.38
CA SER A 24 29.95 31.22 56.68
C SER A 24 28.50 31.64 56.88
N GLY A 25 27.83 32.12 55.82
CA GLY A 25 26.42 32.50 55.87
C GLY A 25 25.48 31.29 56.07
N GLU A 26 25.81 30.16 55.46
CA GLU A 26 25.05 28.91 55.61
C GLU A 26 25.15 28.34 57.04
N VAL A 27 26.32 28.43 57.67
CA VAL A 27 26.53 27.96 59.06
C VAL A 27 25.75 28.83 60.05
N GLU A 28 25.78 30.17 59.91
CA GLU A 28 24.98 31.06 60.76
C GLU A 28 23.47 30.86 60.58
N ALA A 29 23.01 30.63 59.33
CA ALA A 29 21.62 30.36 59.04
C ALA A 29 21.16 29.01 59.64
N ALA A 30 21.99 27.97 59.55
CA ALA A 30 21.74 26.67 60.14
C ALA A 30 21.70 26.73 61.67
N GLU A 31 22.60 27.50 62.30
CA GLU A 31 22.62 27.72 63.75
C GLU A 31 21.35 28.43 64.24
N LYS A 32 20.93 29.51 63.55
CA LYS A 32 19.67 30.22 63.85
C LYS A 32 18.45 29.29 63.73
N CYS A 33 18.38 28.47 62.69
CA CYS A 33 17.30 27.51 62.48
C CYS A 33 17.28 26.41 63.56
N ALA A 34 18.45 25.89 63.94
CA ALA A 34 18.60 24.90 65.00
C ALA A 34 18.17 25.44 66.37
N ILE A 35 18.52 26.70 66.69
CA ILE A 35 18.09 27.37 67.92
C ILE A 35 16.57 27.56 67.96
N GLN A 36 15.95 27.98 66.85
CA GLN A 36 14.48 28.11 66.77
C GLN A 36 13.78 26.75 66.97
N ARG A 37 14.25 25.69 66.31
CA ARG A 37 13.71 24.33 66.50
C ARG A 37 13.89 23.85 67.93
N ALA A 38 15.05 24.09 68.55
CA ALA A 38 15.31 23.73 69.94
C ALA A 38 14.38 24.47 70.91
N LYS A 39 14.11 25.76 70.69
CA LYS A 39 13.14 26.54 71.50
C LYS A 39 11.73 25.94 71.45
N ILE A 40 11.25 25.59 70.25
CA ILE A 40 9.93 24.97 70.06
C ILE A 40 9.88 23.59 70.75
N LEU A 41 10.95 22.80 70.61
CA LEU A 41 11.02 21.45 71.19
C LEU A 41 11.05 21.50 72.72
N VAL A 42 11.77 22.45 73.32
CA VAL A 42 11.78 22.68 74.77
C VAL A 42 10.42 23.18 75.27
N ALA A 43 9.78 24.11 74.56
CA ALA A 43 8.43 24.59 74.91
C ALA A 43 7.39 23.46 74.88
N ASN A 44 7.47 22.55 73.90
CA ASN A 44 6.58 21.40 73.80
C ASN A 44 6.83 20.33 74.89
N MET A 45 8.03 20.26 75.46
CA MET A 45 8.37 19.28 76.51
C MET A 45 7.97 19.71 77.93
N LEU A 46 7.65 20.99 78.16
CA LEU A 46 7.38 21.57 79.49
C LEU A 46 6.09 22.40 79.48
N GLN A 47 4.96 21.75 79.22
CA GLN A 47 3.65 22.42 79.08
C GLN A 47 2.90 22.61 80.42
N ARG A 48 3.29 21.91 81.50
CA ARG A 48 2.67 22.02 82.84
C ARG A 48 3.73 22.22 83.95
N PRO A 49 3.44 22.96 85.05
CA PRO A 49 4.43 23.26 86.10
C PRO A 49 5.01 22.02 86.78
N ASP A 50 4.19 20.99 86.96
CA ASP A 50 4.54 19.69 87.53
C ASP A 50 5.50 18.88 86.66
N GLN A 51 5.84 19.31 85.43
CA GLN A 51 6.82 18.65 84.56
C GLN A 51 8.26 19.17 84.75
N LEU A 52 8.47 20.21 85.56
CA LEU A 52 9.81 20.75 85.86
C LEU A 52 10.74 19.73 86.54
N HIS A 53 10.22 18.75 87.28
CA HIS A 53 11.04 17.69 87.89
C HIS A 53 11.76 16.80 86.86
N LYS A 54 11.29 16.77 85.60
CA LYS A 54 11.90 15.98 84.52
C LYS A 54 13.01 16.73 83.78
N VAL A 55 13.24 18.02 84.08
CA VAL A 55 14.24 18.86 83.42
C VAL A 55 15.65 18.30 83.60
N ASP A 56 16.01 17.82 84.79
CA ASP A 56 17.32 17.21 85.03
C ASP A 56 17.51 15.91 84.23
N GLN A 57 16.44 15.13 84.06
CA GLN A 57 16.47 13.92 83.24
C GLN A 57 16.64 14.26 81.75
N TYR A 58 15.94 15.28 81.24
CA TYR A 58 16.11 15.77 79.87
C TYR A 58 17.46 16.42 79.64
N ARG A 59 17.98 17.19 80.59
CA ARG A 59 19.34 17.75 80.55
C ARG A 59 20.38 16.65 80.46
N ARG A 60 20.30 15.62 81.32
CA ARG A 60 21.20 14.44 81.25
C ARG A 60 21.09 13.71 79.91
N ARG A 61 19.88 13.56 79.35
CA ARG A 61 19.65 12.95 78.02
C ARG A 61 20.28 13.77 76.90
N THR A 62 20.11 15.08 76.91
CA THR A 62 20.67 16.00 75.90
C THR A 62 22.19 16.10 76.04
N THR A 63 22.74 16.13 77.26
CA THR A 63 24.19 16.09 77.49
C THR A 63 24.79 14.77 76.99
N ARG A 64 24.13 13.63 77.21
CA ARG A 64 24.57 12.34 76.64
C ARG A 64 24.53 12.33 75.11
N LYS A 65 23.46 12.86 74.50
CA LYS A 65 23.37 13.00 73.03
C LYS A 65 24.46 13.93 72.49
N LYS A 66 24.70 15.07 73.14
CA LYS A 66 25.77 16.02 72.79
C LYS A 66 27.14 15.33 72.85
N ALA A 67 27.46 14.65 73.96
CA ALA A 67 28.72 13.92 74.11
C ALA A 67 28.90 12.82 73.06
N SER A 68 27.81 12.12 72.69
CA SER A 68 27.84 11.12 71.61
C SER A 68 28.08 11.75 70.23
N VAL A 69 27.43 12.87 69.92
CA VAL A 69 27.64 13.59 68.65
C VAL A 69 29.04 14.20 68.60
N GLU A 70 29.53 14.78 69.69
CA GLU A 70 30.91 15.28 69.80
C GLU A 70 31.94 14.16 69.64
N ALA A 71 31.70 12.98 70.21
CA ALA A 71 32.57 11.82 70.01
C ALA A 71 32.56 11.34 68.55
N MET A 72 31.38 11.29 67.89
CA MET A 72 31.28 10.96 66.47
C MET A 72 31.97 11.99 65.59
N LEU A 73 31.77 13.30 65.85
CA LEU A 73 32.44 14.37 65.12
C LEU A 73 33.95 14.33 65.32
N LYS A 74 34.43 14.09 66.54
CA LYS A 74 35.87 13.97 66.81
C LYS A 74 36.47 12.78 66.07
N THR A 75 35.76 11.65 66.04
CA THR A 75 36.19 10.45 65.29
C THR A 75 36.19 10.70 63.78
N ALA A 76 35.16 11.36 63.26
CA ALA A 76 35.06 11.72 61.84
C ALA A 76 36.14 12.73 61.43
N MET A 77 36.37 13.76 62.23
CA MET A 77 37.39 14.78 61.99
C MET A 77 38.80 14.17 62.09
N GLN A 78 39.03 13.28 63.05
CA GLN A 78 40.28 12.52 63.16
C GLN A 78 40.50 11.65 61.92
N SER A 79 39.48 10.94 61.45
CA SER A 79 39.55 10.13 60.23
C SER A 79 39.84 10.98 58.98
N GLN A 80 39.24 12.16 58.86
CA GLN A 80 39.51 13.08 57.74
C GLN A 80 40.93 13.65 57.82
N LEU A 81 41.39 14.05 59.01
CA LEU A 81 42.76 14.52 59.22
C LEU A 81 43.80 13.43 58.97
N ASP A 82 43.54 12.21 59.42
CA ASP A 82 44.40 11.05 59.16
C ASP A 82 44.40 10.70 57.66
N GLY A 83 43.26 10.82 56.97
CA GLY A 83 43.16 10.69 55.52
C GLY A 83 43.98 11.73 54.77
N VAL A 84 43.87 13.02 55.15
CA VAL A 84 44.66 14.12 54.57
C VAL A 84 46.15 13.94 54.86
N ARG A 85 46.52 13.56 56.09
CA ARG A 85 47.90 13.30 56.48
C ARG A 85 48.50 12.14 55.68
N THR A 86 47.73 11.06 55.51
CA THR A 86 48.13 9.89 54.72
C THR A 86 48.26 10.28 53.24
N GLY A 87 47.33 11.07 52.71
CA GLY A 87 47.40 11.59 51.34
C GLY A 87 48.61 12.48 51.10
N LEU A 88 48.93 13.37 52.05
CA LEU A 88 50.13 14.22 51.98
C LEU A 88 51.42 13.43 52.05
N THR A 89 51.50 12.43 52.95
CA THR A 89 52.67 11.54 53.02
C THR A 89 52.83 10.73 51.74
N GLN A 90 51.75 10.18 51.19
CA GLN A 90 51.78 9.48 49.89
C GLN A 90 52.21 10.38 48.74
N LEU A 91 51.74 11.63 48.70
CA LEU A 91 52.16 12.62 47.69
C LEU A 91 53.64 12.97 47.81
N GLN A 92 54.14 13.11 49.04
CA GLN A 92 55.54 13.39 49.29
C GLN A 92 56.42 12.19 48.88
N THR A 93 56.02 10.96 49.22
CA THR A 93 56.72 9.74 48.77
C THR A 93 56.68 9.61 47.26
N ALA A 94 55.55 9.86 46.60
CA ALA A 94 55.47 9.81 45.13
C ALA A 94 56.37 10.85 44.46
N LEU A 95 56.56 12.02 45.08
CA LEU A 95 57.46 13.05 44.56
C LEU A 95 58.94 12.63 44.71
N GLU A 96 59.30 12.02 45.85
CA GLU A 96 60.63 11.43 46.06
C GLU A 96 60.88 10.29 45.07
N ASP A 97 59.92 9.39 44.87
CA ASP A 97 59.98 8.28 43.92
C ASP A 97 60.16 8.79 42.47
N LEU A 98 59.45 9.83 42.07
CA LEU A 98 59.59 10.42 40.74
C LEU A 98 60.98 11.05 40.53
N GLN A 99 61.54 11.68 41.55
CA GLN A 99 62.92 12.19 41.50
C GLN A 99 63.93 11.06 41.40
N ASP A 100 63.71 9.96 42.12
CA ASP A 100 64.52 8.74 42.03
C ASP A 100 64.45 8.07 40.67
N VAL A 101 63.24 7.91 40.11
CA VAL A 101 63.04 7.36 38.77
C VAL A 101 63.76 8.24 37.74
N LYS A 102 63.67 9.57 37.86
CA LYS A 102 64.38 10.49 36.96
C LYS A 102 65.90 10.36 37.07
N ARG A 103 66.44 10.22 38.28
CA ARG A 103 67.88 9.94 38.48
C ARG A 103 68.31 8.62 37.86
N LYS A 104 67.55 7.55 38.14
CA LYS A 104 67.80 6.21 37.58
C LYS A 104 67.69 6.20 36.06
N GLN A 105 66.76 6.96 35.47
CA GLN A 105 66.62 7.06 34.02
C GLN A 105 67.87 7.69 33.38
N ILE A 106 68.42 8.76 33.98
CA ILE A 106 69.66 9.38 33.52
C ILE A 106 70.85 8.42 33.69
N GLU A 107 70.89 7.67 34.80
CA GLU A 107 71.91 6.64 35.03
C GLU A 107 71.83 5.51 34.01
N VAL A 108 70.62 5.05 33.67
CA VAL A 108 70.37 4.06 32.61
C VAL A 108 70.78 4.59 31.24
N GLU A 109 70.46 5.84 30.88
CA GLU A 109 70.94 6.46 29.63
C GLU A 109 72.47 6.50 29.58
N LYS A 110 73.12 6.83 30.70
CA LYS A 110 74.58 6.85 30.80
C LYS A 110 75.19 5.45 30.65
N LEU A 111 74.61 4.44 31.29
CA LEU A 111 75.03 3.03 31.15
C LEU A 111 74.80 2.51 29.73
N LEU A 112 73.67 2.86 29.10
CA LEU A 112 73.33 2.47 27.73
C LEU A 112 74.21 3.15 26.68
N SER A 113 74.75 4.34 26.95
CA SER A 113 75.68 5.02 26.04
C SER A 113 76.95 4.19 25.76
N GLY A 114 77.37 3.34 26.70
CA GLY A 114 78.47 2.40 26.51
C GLY A 114 78.10 1.13 25.71
N VAL A 115 76.81 0.85 25.52
CA VAL A 115 76.31 -0.33 24.80
C VAL A 115 76.37 -0.16 23.28
N GLY A 116 76.47 1.08 22.77
CA GLY A 116 76.59 1.35 21.34
C GLY A 116 77.77 0.65 20.65
N GLY A 117 78.90 0.46 21.35
CA GLY A 117 80.09 -0.24 20.85
C GLY A 117 80.11 -1.76 21.11
N LEU A 118 79.15 -2.29 21.88
CA LEU A 118 79.06 -3.73 22.17
C LEU A 118 78.59 -4.53 20.95
N GLY A 119 77.87 -3.91 20.02
CA GLY A 119 77.43 -4.57 18.78
C GLY A 119 78.59 -5.00 17.87
N GLU A 120 79.66 -4.20 17.80
CA GLU A 120 80.85 -4.52 17.00
C GLU A 120 81.74 -5.57 17.70
N THR A 121 81.92 -5.46 19.02
CA THR A 121 82.73 -6.41 19.81
C THR A 121 82.07 -7.78 20.00
N MET A 122 80.73 -7.84 20.02
CA MET A 122 79.96 -9.10 20.14
C MET A 122 79.56 -9.71 18.78
N SER A 123 80.06 -9.17 17.67
CA SER A 123 79.81 -9.71 16.32
C SER A 123 80.19 -11.19 16.20
N GLY A 124 81.37 -11.58 16.70
CA GLY A 124 81.81 -12.97 16.73
C GLY A 124 80.95 -13.89 17.60
N LEU A 125 80.47 -13.40 18.75
CA LEU A 125 79.54 -14.16 19.61
C LEU A 125 78.16 -14.31 18.95
N ARG A 126 77.72 -13.29 18.22
CA ARG A 126 76.47 -13.30 17.45
C ARG A 126 76.53 -14.31 16.32
N GLU A 127 77.64 -14.40 15.60
CA GLU A 127 77.86 -15.41 14.57
C GLU A 127 77.85 -16.83 15.16
N GLU A 128 78.50 -17.04 16.30
CA GLU A 128 78.52 -18.35 16.96
C GLU A 128 77.13 -18.72 17.55
N TYR A 129 76.41 -17.74 18.10
CA TYR A 129 75.03 -17.91 18.53
C TYR A 129 74.09 -18.24 17.36
N VAL A 130 74.27 -17.59 16.20
CA VAL A 130 73.50 -17.92 14.99
C VAL A 130 73.77 -19.35 14.56
N ARG A 131 75.04 -19.80 14.55
CA ARG A 131 75.36 -21.21 14.26
C ARG A 131 74.74 -22.16 15.27
N TYR A 132 74.87 -21.88 16.57
CA TYR A 132 74.29 -22.72 17.62
C TYR A 132 72.75 -22.77 17.52
N SER A 133 72.10 -21.63 17.25
CA SER A 133 70.66 -21.55 17.02
C SER A 133 70.23 -22.34 15.79
N GLN A 134 71.01 -22.32 14.71
CA GLN A 134 70.76 -23.13 13.51
C GLN A 134 70.90 -24.62 13.80
N TYR A 135 71.94 -25.03 14.55
CA TYR A 135 72.12 -26.43 14.95
C TYR A 135 71.00 -26.90 15.89
N LEU A 136 70.60 -26.08 16.85
CA LEU A 136 69.49 -26.39 17.75
C LEU A 136 68.19 -26.56 16.96
N ALA A 137 67.86 -25.60 16.10
CA ALA A 137 66.70 -25.67 15.21
C ALA A 137 66.74 -26.93 14.32
N ALA A 138 67.91 -27.26 13.74
CA ALA A 138 68.07 -28.48 12.95
C ALA A 138 67.84 -29.75 13.79
N THR A 139 68.36 -29.83 15.02
CA THR A 139 68.17 -31.01 15.89
C THR A 139 66.73 -31.18 16.38
N GLU A 140 66.02 -30.08 16.62
CA GLU A 140 64.60 -30.11 17.00
C GLU A 140 63.73 -30.47 15.79
N ASN A 141 63.94 -29.81 14.65
CA ASN A 141 63.19 -30.06 13.42
C ASN A 141 63.41 -31.48 12.86
N LEU A 142 64.61 -32.06 13.00
CA LEU A 142 64.89 -33.44 12.60
C LEU A 142 63.97 -34.45 13.31
N LYS A 143 63.70 -34.26 14.60
CA LYS A 143 62.78 -35.14 15.34
C LYS A 143 61.38 -35.10 14.74
N HIS A 144 60.91 -33.91 14.37
CA HIS A 144 59.59 -33.73 13.79
C HIS A 144 59.48 -34.36 12.40
N ILE A 145 60.48 -34.17 11.52
CA ILE A 145 60.53 -34.73 10.16
C ILE A 145 60.35 -36.26 10.15
N PHE A 146 61.05 -37.00 11.02
CA PHE A 146 60.93 -38.47 11.05
C PHE A 146 59.55 -38.96 11.51
N THR A 147 58.83 -38.17 12.30
CA THR A 147 57.50 -38.52 12.83
C THR A 147 56.32 -38.12 11.93
N VAL A 148 56.56 -37.38 10.84
CA VAL A 148 55.51 -36.86 9.96
C VAL A 148 54.66 -37.98 9.35
N PRO A 149 55.20 -39.04 8.72
CA PRO A 149 54.38 -40.05 8.06
C PRO A 149 53.48 -40.83 9.04
N GLU A 150 53.99 -41.18 10.21
CA GLU A 150 53.23 -41.87 11.27
C GLU A 150 52.12 -40.96 11.83
N SER A 151 52.44 -39.69 12.05
CA SER A 151 51.49 -38.69 12.54
C SER A 151 50.37 -38.40 11.53
N ILE A 152 50.67 -38.41 10.23
CA ILE A 152 49.67 -38.29 9.16
C ILE A 152 48.70 -39.48 9.20
N GLN A 153 49.21 -40.72 9.28
CA GLN A 153 48.36 -41.91 9.36
C GLN A 153 47.50 -41.93 10.61
N LYS A 154 48.06 -41.55 11.76
CA LYS A 154 47.32 -41.42 13.03
C LYS A 154 46.21 -40.38 12.91
N THR A 155 46.50 -39.22 12.34
CA THR A 155 45.50 -38.16 12.17
C THR A 155 44.40 -38.57 11.21
N GLN A 156 44.73 -39.28 10.12
CA GLN A 156 43.74 -39.79 9.18
C GLN A 156 42.76 -40.77 9.84
N LYS A 157 43.25 -41.67 10.72
CA LYS A 157 42.39 -42.57 11.52
C LYS A 157 41.50 -41.78 12.47
N LEU A 158 42.05 -40.79 13.18
CA LEU A 158 41.27 -39.96 14.11
C LEU A 158 40.16 -39.16 13.41
N ILE A 159 40.37 -38.73 12.16
CA ILE A 159 39.31 -38.09 11.36
C ILE A 159 38.24 -39.12 10.97
N ALA A 160 38.64 -40.34 10.58
CA ALA A 160 37.70 -41.42 10.27
C ALA A 160 36.84 -41.84 11.48
N ASP A 161 37.41 -41.81 12.68
CA ASP A 161 36.74 -42.14 13.94
C ASP A 161 35.88 -40.98 14.50
N ASN A 162 35.69 -39.88 13.74
CA ASN A 162 34.99 -38.65 14.15
C ASN A 162 35.57 -37.96 15.39
N ASN A 163 36.83 -38.23 15.76
CA ASN A 163 37.50 -37.57 16.87
C ASN A 163 38.19 -36.27 16.44
N LEU A 164 37.37 -35.31 15.97
CA LEU A 164 37.82 -34.13 15.24
C LEU A 164 38.73 -33.19 16.04
N LEU A 165 38.58 -33.10 17.37
CA LEU A 165 39.38 -32.20 18.19
C LEU A 165 40.84 -32.66 18.31
N TYR A 166 41.04 -33.96 18.52
CA TYR A 166 42.38 -34.54 18.59
C TYR A 166 43.02 -34.62 17.20
N ALA A 167 42.21 -34.89 16.17
CA ALA A 167 42.68 -34.80 14.79
C ALA A 167 43.16 -33.37 14.44
N HIS A 168 42.41 -32.35 14.85
CA HIS A 168 42.80 -30.94 14.67
C HIS A 168 44.10 -30.61 15.40
N GLN A 169 44.28 -31.09 16.63
CA GLN A 169 45.52 -30.88 17.38
C GLN A 169 46.72 -31.50 16.66
N CYS A 170 46.63 -32.77 16.24
CA CYS A 170 47.72 -33.43 15.51
C CYS A 170 48.00 -32.73 14.16
N LEU A 171 46.97 -32.24 13.46
CA LEU A 171 47.14 -31.46 12.25
C LEU A 171 47.84 -30.12 12.53
N MET A 172 47.48 -29.43 13.61
CA MET A 172 48.09 -28.17 14.00
C MET A 172 49.58 -28.34 14.34
N ASP A 173 49.95 -29.42 15.02
CA ASP A 173 51.36 -29.74 15.30
C ASP A 173 52.14 -29.99 14.00
N LEU A 174 51.54 -30.69 13.03
CA LEU A 174 52.12 -30.91 11.70
C LEU A 174 52.27 -29.60 10.91
N GLU A 175 51.23 -28.76 10.88
CA GLU A 175 51.27 -27.45 10.21
C GLU A 175 52.30 -26.51 10.86
N ASN A 176 52.38 -26.46 12.19
CA ASN A 176 53.40 -25.67 12.88
C ASN A 176 54.81 -26.15 12.54
N SER A 177 55.05 -27.48 12.52
CA SER A 177 56.38 -28.02 12.16
C SER A 177 56.80 -27.65 10.73
N ARG A 178 55.85 -27.67 9.78
CA ARG A 178 56.06 -27.22 8.41
C ARG A 178 56.34 -25.72 8.36
N ASP A 179 55.54 -24.93 9.05
CA ASP A 179 55.62 -23.47 9.02
C ASP A 179 56.90 -22.97 9.70
N ASP A 180 57.37 -23.63 10.76
CA ASP A 180 58.63 -23.33 11.45
C ASP A 180 59.83 -23.67 10.54
N LEU A 181 59.79 -24.80 9.83
CA LEU A 181 60.79 -25.17 8.82
C LEU A 181 60.86 -24.16 7.67
N LEU A 182 59.70 -23.76 7.15
CA LEU A 182 59.61 -22.75 6.09
C LEU A 182 60.07 -21.37 6.58
N PHE A 183 59.82 -21.03 7.85
CA PHE A 183 60.28 -19.79 8.45
C PHE A 183 61.81 -19.76 8.64
N GLU A 184 62.41 -20.85 9.11
CA GLU A 184 63.88 -20.95 9.19
C GLU A 184 64.53 -20.88 7.80
N LEU A 185 63.91 -21.47 6.78
CA LEU A 185 64.35 -21.31 5.39
C LEU A 185 64.24 -19.85 4.92
N HIS A 186 63.16 -19.15 5.29
CA HIS A 186 62.96 -17.75 4.93
C HIS A 186 64.00 -16.80 5.57
N LYS A 187 64.52 -17.11 6.76
CA LYS A 187 65.57 -16.33 7.43
C LYS A 187 66.94 -16.39 6.73
N LEU A 188 67.17 -17.40 5.89
CA LEU A 188 68.46 -17.58 5.24
C LEU A 188 68.65 -16.55 4.11
N PRO A 189 69.85 -15.94 3.97
CA PRO A 189 70.13 -14.90 2.97
C PRO A 189 70.14 -15.40 1.52
N HIS A 190 70.19 -16.72 1.31
CA HIS A 190 70.11 -17.37 -0.01
C HIS A 190 68.89 -18.28 -0.07
N GLN A 191 67.75 -17.73 -0.47
CA GLN A 191 66.50 -18.48 -0.66
C GLN A 191 66.61 -19.31 -1.94
N ASN A 192 66.96 -20.60 -1.83
CA ASN A 192 66.91 -21.53 -2.95
C ASN A 192 65.45 -21.97 -3.19
N PRO A 193 64.84 -21.65 -4.35
CA PRO A 193 63.44 -22.00 -4.63
C PRO A 193 63.20 -23.52 -4.73
N ASN A 194 64.24 -24.31 -4.94
CA ASN A 194 64.15 -25.78 -4.97
C ASN A 194 63.97 -26.38 -3.58
N ASP A 195 64.55 -25.77 -2.54
CA ASP A 195 64.45 -26.26 -1.16
C ASP A 195 63.07 -25.98 -0.58
N THR A 196 62.48 -24.82 -0.91
CA THR A 196 61.08 -24.50 -0.62
C THR A 196 60.16 -25.53 -1.28
N LYS A 197 60.35 -25.81 -2.58
CA LYS A 197 59.54 -26.78 -3.32
C LYS A 197 59.64 -28.19 -2.73
N MET A 198 60.84 -28.65 -2.37
CA MET A 198 61.05 -29.97 -1.77
C MET A 198 60.30 -30.11 -0.43
N LEU A 199 60.32 -29.08 0.42
CA LEU A 199 59.56 -29.06 1.66
C LEU A 199 58.05 -29.01 1.41
N THR A 200 57.60 -28.18 0.47
CA THR A 200 56.18 -28.10 0.09
C THR A 200 55.66 -29.44 -0.44
N GLU A 201 56.46 -30.16 -1.25
CA GLU A 201 56.12 -31.50 -1.74
C GLU A 201 56.09 -32.55 -0.62
N TYR A 202 57.05 -32.51 0.31
CA TYR A 202 57.08 -33.43 1.46
C TYR A 202 55.86 -33.27 2.36
N PHE A 203 55.40 -32.04 2.59
CA PHE A 203 54.21 -31.74 3.40
C PHE A 203 52.90 -31.71 2.61
N ALA A 204 52.88 -32.11 1.33
CA ALA A 204 51.68 -32.07 0.50
C ALA A 204 50.52 -32.90 1.08
N ASP A 205 50.82 -34.02 1.75
CA ASP A 205 49.81 -34.86 2.39
C ASP A 205 49.17 -34.21 3.63
N VAL A 206 49.85 -33.28 4.29
CA VAL A 206 49.29 -32.47 5.39
C VAL A 206 48.20 -31.53 4.86
N ASN A 207 48.39 -30.96 3.66
CA ASN A 207 47.35 -30.15 3.02
C ASN A 207 46.10 -30.98 2.69
N LYS A 208 46.27 -32.20 2.15
CA LYS A 208 45.15 -33.13 1.91
C LYS A 208 44.41 -33.49 3.21
N LEU A 209 45.15 -33.66 4.30
CA LEU A 209 44.60 -33.97 5.62
C LEU A 209 43.79 -32.79 6.19
N SER A 210 44.28 -31.55 6.02
CA SER A 210 43.55 -30.32 6.35
C SER A 210 42.25 -30.20 5.55
N GLU A 211 42.27 -30.50 4.25
CA GLU A 211 41.05 -30.54 3.43
C GLU A 211 40.07 -31.62 3.88
N TYR A 212 40.57 -32.80 4.25
CA TYR A 212 39.74 -33.91 4.74
C TYR A 212 39.08 -33.59 6.08
N LEU A 213 39.82 -33.01 7.02
CA LEU A 213 39.28 -32.51 8.29
C LEU A 213 38.21 -31.43 8.03
N GLY A 214 38.51 -30.48 7.14
CA GLY A 214 37.57 -29.45 6.71
C GLY A 214 36.26 -30.04 6.21
N LYS A 215 36.31 -31.03 5.29
CA LYS A 215 35.12 -31.72 4.77
C LYS A 215 34.25 -32.31 5.88
N GLN A 216 34.84 -32.98 6.87
CA GLN A 216 34.07 -33.52 8.00
C GLN A 216 33.43 -32.41 8.85
N VAL A 217 34.16 -31.33 9.13
CA VAL A 217 33.61 -30.15 9.84
C VAL A 217 32.44 -29.54 9.06
N TRP A 218 32.53 -29.42 7.73
CA TRP A 218 31.45 -28.89 6.89
C TRP A 218 30.21 -29.78 6.93
N VAL A 219 30.35 -31.11 6.93
CA VAL A 219 29.20 -32.04 7.06
C VAL A 219 28.49 -31.88 8.40
N VAL A 220 29.23 -31.68 9.49
CA VAL A 220 28.63 -31.43 10.81
C VAL A 220 27.86 -30.10 10.80
N LEU A 221 28.42 -29.06 10.19
CA LEU A 221 27.78 -27.74 10.07
C LEU A 221 26.56 -27.76 9.13
N GLN A 222 26.60 -28.48 8.01
CA GLN A 222 25.44 -28.70 7.13
C GLN A 222 24.27 -29.37 7.86
N ARG A 223 24.56 -30.13 8.92
CA ARG A 223 23.53 -30.80 9.72
C ARG A 223 23.28 -30.08 11.04
N ALA A 224 23.75 -28.84 11.22
CA ALA A 224 23.78 -28.14 12.51
C ALA A 224 22.43 -28.19 13.25
N LEU A 225 21.31 -27.92 12.57
CA LEU A 225 19.97 -27.95 13.19
C LEU A 225 19.55 -29.34 13.68
N ASN A 226 19.93 -30.40 12.98
CA ASN A 226 19.68 -31.78 13.40
C ASN A 226 20.67 -32.24 14.48
N THR A 227 21.94 -31.87 14.33
CA THR A 227 23.02 -32.20 15.27
C THR A 227 22.76 -31.56 16.63
N VAL A 228 22.28 -30.32 16.69
CA VAL A 228 21.95 -29.64 17.94
C VAL A 228 20.84 -30.33 18.73
N ARG A 229 19.88 -30.97 18.04
CA ARG A 229 18.79 -31.71 18.69
C ARG A 229 19.25 -33.04 19.28
N LYS A 230 20.21 -33.72 18.63
CA LYS A 230 20.67 -35.07 19.02
C LYS A 230 21.96 -35.02 19.87
N GLU A 231 22.98 -34.34 19.38
CA GLU A 231 24.34 -34.34 19.92
C GLU A 231 24.99 -32.93 19.80
N PRO A 232 24.62 -31.98 20.69
CA PRO A 232 25.13 -30.61 20.62
C PRO A 232 26.66 -30.52 20.79
N ALA A 233 27.28 -31.49 21.47
CA ALA A 233 28.73 -31.55 21.67
C ALA A 233 29.52 -31.66 20.35
N GLN A 234 28.97 -32.32 19.32
CA GLN A 234 29.63 -32.43 18.02
C GLN A 234 29.68 -31.08 17.31
N LEU A 235 28.59 -30.30 17.37
CA LEU A 235 28.56 -28.96 16.79
C LEU A 235 29.54 -28.03 17.51
N VAL A 236 29.55 -28.03 18.85
CA VAL A 236 30.50 -27.22 19.63
C VAL A 236 31.94 -27.59 19.28
N THR A 237 32.22 -28.87 19.05
CA THR A 237 33.56 -29.32 18.64
C THR A 237 33.95 -28.77 17.28
N ALA A 238 33.06 -28.84 16.29
CA ALA A 238 33.27 -28.24 14.97
C ALA A 238 33.52 -26.72 15.04
N LEU A 239 32.70 -25.99 15.81
CA LEU A 239 32.86 -24.54 16.00
C LEU A 239 34.16 -24.17 16.74
N ARG A 240 34.57 -24.98 17.73
CA ARG A 240 35.86 -24.80 18.43
C ARG A 240 37.04 -24.93 17.48
N ILE A 241 36.97 -25.84 16.50
CA ILE A 241 38.01 -25.99 15.48
C ILE A 241 38.05 -24.74 14.60
N VAL A 242 36.89 -24.26 14.13
CA VAL A 242 36.80 -23.02 13.33
C VAL A 242 37.40 -21.82 14.06
N GLU A 243 37.09 -21.63 15.34
CA GLU A 243 37.65 -20.53 16.15
C GLU A 243 39.16 -20.66 16.39
N ARG A 244 39.67 -21.90 16.52
CA ARG A 244 41.12 -22.14 16.64
C ARG A 244 41.85 -21.80 15.35
N GLU A 245 41.29 -22.19 14.21
CA GLU A 245 41.85 -21.88 12.89
C GLU A 245 41.84 -20.37 12.61
N GLU A 246 40.77 -19.65 12.99
CA GLU A 246 40.70 -18.20 12.84
C GLU A 246 41.73 -17.47 13.73
N ARG A 247 41.96 -17.98 14.95
CA ARG A 247 43.02 -17.46 15.83
C ARG A 247 44.42 -17.72 15.25
N ALA A 248 44.63 -18.89 14.64
CA ALA A 248 45.88 -19.22 13.96
C ALA A 248 46.11 -18.30 12.74
N ASP A 249 45.07 -17.99 11.96
CA ASP A 249 45.11 -17.03 10.86
C ASP A 249 45.50 -15.62 11.36
N GLN A 250 44.90 -15.15 12.46
CA GLN A 250 45.23 -13.86 13.07
C GLN A 250 46.69 -13.80 13.54
N TYR A 251 47.19 -14.87 14.15
CA TYR A 251 48.58 -14.97 14.58
C TYR A 251 49.56 -14.96 13.39
N ALA A 252 49.24 -15.69 12.31
CA ALA A 252 50.04 -15.69 11.09
C ALA A 252 50.11 -14.29 10.46
N LEU A 253 48.99 -13.56 10.36
CA LEU A 253 48.95 -12.18 9.85
C LEU A 253 49.73 -11.19 10.74
N GLN A 254 49.76 -11.40 12.06
CA GLN A 254 50.59 -10.60 12.97
C GLN A 254 52.09 -10.90 12.78
N ARG A 255 52.45 -12.17 12.58
CA ARG A 255 53.83 -12.58 12.26
C ARG A 255 54.29 -12.02 10.92
N GLU A 256 53.43 -11.98 9.91
CA GLU A 256 53.74 -11.37 8.61
C GLU A 256 54.14 -9.90 8.75
N LYS A 257 53.40 -9.13 9.56
CA LYS A 257 53.71 -7.70 9.80
C LYS A 257 55.08 -7.46 10.45
N SER A 258 55.56 -8.41 11.25
CA SER A 258 56.82 -8.28 11.99
C SER A 258 58.01 -8.94 11.29
N SER A 259 57.78 -10.00 10.51
CA SER A 259 58.83 -10.84 9.91
C SER A 259 58.81 -10.90 8.39
N GLY A 260 57.76 -10.40 7.74
CA GLY A 260 57.54 -10.49 6.29
C GLY A 260 57.16 -11.89 5.79
N PHE A 261 57.07 -12.89 6.67
CA PHE A 261 56.78 -14.28 6.32
C PHE A 261 55.30 -14.63 6.57
N LEU A 262 54.65 -15.23 5.57
CA LEU A 262 53.32 -15.80 5.67
C LEU A 262 53.34 -17.27 5.22
N PRO A 263 52.87 -18.22 6.05
CA PRO A 263 52.83 -19.62 5.68
C PRO A 263 51.93 -19.91 4.47
N GLU A 264 52.32 -20.89 3.67
CA GLU A 264 51.55 -21.33 2.50
C GLU A 264 50.16 -21.85 2.93
N GLY A 265 49.10 -21.25 2.37
CA GLY A 265 47.70 -21.61 2.64
C GLY A 265 47.02 -20.84 3.77
N ARG A 266 47.69 -19.87 4.42
CA ARG A 266 47.09 -18.94 5.40
C ARG A 266 46.89 -17.55 4.76
N PRO A 267 45.82 -16.80 5.11
CA PRO A 267 44.72 -17.17 6.01
C PRO A 267 43.71 -18.12 5.34
N LYS A 268 43.26 -19.15 6.07
CA LYS A 268 42.29 -20.13 5.57
C LYS A 268 40.84 -19.64 5.59
N LYS A 269 40.51 -18.64 6.43
CA LYS A 269 39.20 -18.00 6.59
C LYS A 269 38.06 -19.00 6.86
N TRP A 270 38.27 -19.91 7.81
CA TRP A 270 37.30 -20.98 8.11
C TRP A 270 35.98 -20.44 8.64
N ARG A 271 35.98 -19.28 9.30
CA ARG A 271 34.72 -18.63 9.71
C ARG A 271 33.85 -18.29 8.52
N GLN A 272 34.40 -17.66 7.49
CA GLN A 272 33.65 -17.30 6.27
C GLN A 272 33.08 -18.55 5.58
N LYS A 273 33.88 -19.61 5.47
CA LYS A 273 33.45 -20.90 4.90
C LYS A 273 32.38 -21.58 5.75
N ALA A 274 32.49 -21.53 7.08
CA ALA A 274 31.47 -22.06 7.98
C ALA A 274 30.12 -21.35 7.77
N MET A 275 30.12 -20.03 7.66
CA MET A 275 28.91 -19.25 7.40
C MET A 275 28.30 -19.58 6.03
N SER A 276 29.10 -19.69 4.96
CA SER A 276 28.58 -20.08 3.64
C SER A 276 28.02 -21.50 3.62
N VAL A 277 28.59 -22.41 4.41
CA VAL A 277 28.09 -23.79 4.54
C VAL A 277 26.74 -23.81 5.28
N LEU A 278 26.58 -22.99 6.31
CA LEU A 278 25.30 -22.84 7.02
C LEU A 278 24.23 -22.21 6.11
N GLU A 279 24.60 -21.20 5.33
CA GLU A 279 23.70 -20.55 4.35
C GLU A 279 23.22 -21.54 3.29
N ASN A 280 24.15 -22.26 2.65
CA ASN A 280 23.82 -23.30 1.66
C ASN A 280 22.95 -24.41 2.27
N SER A 281 23.15 -24.75 3.55
CA SER A 281 22.31 -25.72 4.23
C SER A 281 20.86 -25.26 4.38
N VAL A 282 20.62 -23.96 4.54
CA VAL A 282 19.26 -23.40 4.62
C VAL A 282 18.60 -23.42 3.25
N VAL A 283 19.34 -23.03 2.20
CA VAL A 283 18.86 -23.04 0.80
C VAL A 283 18.45 -24.45 0.37
N VAL A 284 19.36 -25.42 0.47
CA VAL A 284 19.09 -26.83 0.11
C VAL A 284 17.90 -27.39 0.90
N ARG A 285 17.69 -26.95 2.14
CA ARG A 285 16.58 -27.41 2.97
C ARG A 285 15.24 -26.83 2.54
N ILE A 286 15.20 -25.63 1.96
CA ILE A 286 13.98 -25.05 1.39
C ILE A 286 13.66 -25.74 0.06
N GLU A 287 14.65 -25.89 -0.81
CA GLU A 287 14.52 -26.51 -2.14
C GLU A 287 14.14 -28.00 -2.05
N ALA A 288 14.81 -28.77 -1.20
CA ALA A 288 14.61 -30.23 -1.08
C ALA A 288 13.23 -30.63 -0.54
N ASN A 289 12.44 -29.67 -0.03
CA ASN A 289 11.08 -29.90 0.47
C ASN A 289 9.99 -29.50 -0.55
N GLN A 290 10.36 -29.21 -1.80
CA GLN A 290 9.42 -29.15 -2.91
C GLN A 290 9.05 -30.58 -3.36
N PHE A 291 7.97 -31.12 -2.80
CA PHE A 291 7.52 -32.49 -3.07
C PHE A 291 6.58 -32.63 -4.28
N GLU A 292 5.90 -31.55 -4.65
CA GLU A 292 4.82 -31.54 -5.63
C GLU A 292 5.07 -30.41 -6.65
N ASP A 293 4.89 -30.74 -7.92
CA ASP A 293 4.94 -29.79 -9.04
C ASP A 293 3.55 -29.58 -9.64
N ARG A 294 3.42 -28.57 -10.51
CA ARG A 294 2.16 -28.18 -11.16
C ARG A 294 1.44 -29.33 -11.86
N GLU A 295 2.18 -30.29 -12.43
CA GLU A 295 1.62 -31.48 -13.09
C GLU A 295 0.97 -32.47 -12.12
N THR A 296 1.47 -32.53 -10.88
CA THR A 296 1.02 -33.49 -9.87
C THR A 296 -0.16 -32.98 -9.06
N ASN A 297 -0.20 -31.67 -8.77
CA ASN A 297 -1.25 -31.07 -7.94
C ASN A 297 -1.53 -29.63 -8.35
N LYS A 298 -2.81 -29.29 -8.60
CA LYS A 298 -3.25 -27.93 -8.92
C LYS A 298 -3.03 -26.94 -7.76
N SER A 299 -2.94 -27.42 -6.53
CA SER A 299 -2.68 -26.60 -5.33
C SER A 299 -1.25 -26.77 -4.79
N TRP A 300 -0.31 -27.20 -5.63
CA TRP A 300 1.08 -27.47 -5.23
C TRP A 300 1.70 -26.28 -4.48
N LEU A 301 1.50 -25.05 -4.98
CA LEU A 301 2.11 -23.85 -4.40
C LEU A 301 1.60 -23.56 -2.98
N ILE A 302 0.32 -23.78 -2.71
CA ILE A 302 -0.25 -23.60 -1.36
C ILE A 302 0.45 -24.54 -0.37
N ARG A 303 0.61 -25.82 -0.76
CA ARG A 303 1.26 -26.84 0.08
C ARG A 303 2.75 -26.56 0.25
N HIS A 304 3.43 -26.16 -0.82
CA HIS A 304 4.85 -25.81 -0.79
C HIS A 304 5.13 -24.65 0.15
N LEU A 305 4.38 -23.55 0.03
CA LEU A 305 4.52 -22.38 0.90
C LEU A 305 4.16 -22.70 2.36
N GLU A 306 3.20 -23.60 2.60
CA GLU A 306 2.86 -24.06 3.94
C GLU A 306 3.99 -24.91 4.57
N VAL A 307 4.65 -25.77 3.78
CA VAL A 307 5.82 -26.52 4.22
C VAL A 307 6.97 -25.58 4.56
N ILE A 308 7.26 -24.58 3.72
CA ILE A 308 8.27 -23.56 3.99
C ILE A 308 7.95 -22.82 5.31
N ARG A 309 6.67 -22.46 5.52
CA ARG A 309 6.22 -21.76 6.74
C ARG A 309 6.48 -22.61 7.99
N LEU A 310 6.04 -23.87 7.99
CA LEU A 310 6.22 -24.77 9.12
C LEU A 310 7.70 -25.05 9.41
N LEU A 311 8.48 -25.33 8.37
CA LEU A 311 9.90 -25.64 8.48
C LEU A 311 10.70 -24.45 9.01
N THR A 312 10.50 -23.27 8.45
CA THR A 312 11.20 -22.05 8.88
C THR A 312 10.86 -21.71 10.32
N LEU A 313 9.59 -21.83 10.72
CA LEU A 313 9.18 -21.56 12.11
C LEU A 313 9.81 -22.56 13.09
N GLU A 314 9.80 -23.86 12.77
CA GLU A 314 10.39 -24.89 13.63
C GLU A 314 11.90 -24.73 13.75
N ASP A 315 12.59 -24.48 12.63
CA ASP A 315 14.03 -24.30 12.61
C ASP A 315 14.47 -23.06 13.38
N LEU A 316 13.79 -21.92 13.22
CA LEU A 316 14.07 -20.71 13.99
C LEU A 316 13.81 -20.88 15.50
N ARG A 317 12.80 -21.68 15.88
CA ARG A 317 12.59 -22.06 17.28
C ARG A 317 13.76 -22.87 17.82
N VAL A 318 14.30 -23.80 17.04
CA VAL A 318 15.49 -24.59 17.42
C VAL A 318 16.73 -23.72 17.50
N VAL A 319 16.91 -22.77 16.57
CA VAL A 319 18.02 -21.82 16.61
C VAL A 319 17.99 -21.02 17.92
N LYS A 320 16.84 -20.44 18.25
CA LYS A 320 16.66 -19.64 19.47
C LYS A 320 16.78 -20.47 20.76
N GLY A 321 16.23 -21.69 20.76
CA GLY A 321 16.17 -22.53 21.96
C GLY A 321 17.47 -23.28 22.26
N LEU A 322 18.13 -23.81 21.24
CA LEU A 322 19.24 -24.77 21.39
C LEU A 322 20.54 -24.28 20.75
N CYS A 323 20.50 -23.62 19.58
CA CYS A 323 21.75 -23.19 18.93
C CYS A 323 22.45 -22.05 19.68
N VAL A 324 21.72 -21.13 20.32
CA VAL A 324 22.32 -20.00 21.07
C VAL A 324 23.36 -20.46 22.10
N GLN A 325 23.17 -21.62 22.72
CA GLN A 325 24.10 -22.16 23.72
C GLN A 325 25.37 -22.78 23.11
N CYS A 326 25.33 -23.16 21.83
CA CYS A 326 26.42 -23.85 21.15
C CYS A 326 27.41 -22.89 20.48
N PHE A 327 26.96 -21.68 20.11
CA PHE A 327 27.76 -20.71 19.36
C PHE A 327 28.28 -19.59 20.25
N PRO A 328 29.43 -18.97 19.91
CA PRO A 328 29.92 -17.79 20.61
C PRO A 328 28.99 -16.57 20.45
N PRO A 329 28.86 -15.70 21.47
CA PRO A 329 27.92 -14.56 21.43
C PRO A 329 28.15 -13.57 20.27
N HIS A 330 29.39 -13.42 19.81
CA HIS A 330 29.75 -12.49 18.73
C HIS A 330 29.29 -12.95 17.34
N TYR A 331 28.79 -14.19 17.20
CA TYR A 331 28.21 -14.69 15.94
C TYR A 331 26.77 -14.21 15.71
N ASP A 332 26.09 -13.71 16.75
CA ASP A 332 24.68 -13.28 16.68
C ASP A 332 23.79 -14.24 15.86
N VAL A 333 23.80 -15.50 16.29
CA VAL A 333 23.31 -16.63 15.49
C VAL A 333 21.83 -16.52 15.17
N VAL A 334 21.04 -15.96 16.09
CA VAL A 334 19.60 -15.78 15.86
C VAL A 334 19.37 -14.85 14.67
N ASN A 335 19.96 -13.65 14.69
CA ASN A 335 19.81 -12.69 13.58
C ASN A 335 20.45 -13.20 12.29
N THR A 336 21.56 -13.92 12.39
CA THR A 336 22.23 -14.47 11.21
C THR A 336 21.39 -15.56 10.53
N PHE A 337 20.82 -16.50 11.29
CA PHE A 337 19.91 -17.49 10.70
C PHE A 337 18.64 -16.85 10.17
N ILE A 338 18.08 -15.86 10.85
CA ILE A 338 16.93 -15.11 10.32
C ILE A 338 17.27 -14.47 8.97
N ALA A 339 18.44 -13.83 8.85
CA ALA A 339 18.89 -13.25 7.58
C ALA A 339 19.09 -14.33 6.49
N MET A 340 19.69 -15.47 6.83
CA MET A 340 19.88 -16.60 5.90
C MET A 340 18.53 -17.16 5.41
N TYR A 341 17.57 -17.41 6.31
CA TYR A 341 16.22 -17.87 5.93
C TYR A 341 15.48 -16.82 5.11
N HIS A 342 15.56 -15.54 5.49
CA HIS A 342 14.93 -14.45 4.74
C HIS A 342 15.44 -14.38 3.30
N THR A 343 16.76 -14.37 3.10
CA THR A 343 17.39 -14.33 1.78
C THR A 343 17.09 -15.59 0.98
N ALA A 344 17.18 -16.77 1.60
CA ALA A 344 16.92 -18.04 0.91
C ALA A 344 15.46 -18.17 0.45
N VAL A 345 14.50 -17.81 1.32
CA VAL A 345 13.08 -17.78 0.93
C VAL A 345 12.85 -16.74 -0.17
N ALA A 346 13.43 -15.53 -0.06
CA ALA A 346 13.28 -14.50 -1.09
C ALA A 346 13.77 -14.97 -2.46
N ASN A 347 14.97 -15.56 -2.53
CA ASN A 347 15.54 -16.09 -3.77
C ASN A 347 14.69 -17.23 -4.35
N HIS A 348 14.25 -18.18 -3.51
CA HIS A 348 13.37 -19.27 -3.93
C HIS A 348 12.04 -18.74 -4.52
N LEU A 349 11.45 -17.73 -3.88
CA LEU A 349 10.25 -17.08 -4.42
C LEU A 349 10.52 -16.37 -5.75
N LEU A 350 11.67 -15.71 -5.90
CA LEU A 350 12.04 -15.04 -7.16
C LEU A 350 12.19 -16.03 -8.31
N GLU A 351 12.86 -17.16 -8.08
CA GLU A 351 12.99 -18.23 -9.08
C GLU A 351 11.62 -18.78 -9.50
N MET A 352 10.69 -18.97 -8.55
CA MET A 352 9.32 -19.37 -8.87
C MET A 352 8.59 -18.30 -9.70
N VAL A 353 8.78 -17.02 -9.40
CA VAL A 353 8.19 -15.92 -10.20
C VAL A 353 8.76 -15.88 -11.62
N GLU A 354 10.05 -16.17 -11.79
CA GLU A 354 10.71 -16.25 -13.10
C GLU A 354 10.25 -17.46 -13.92
N SER A 355 9.98 -18.59 -13.27
CA SER A 355 9.44 -19.80 -13.92
C SER A 355 8.02 -19.61 -14.48
N GLY A 356 7.31 -18.58 -14.02
CA GLY A 356 5.98 -18.20 -14.50
C GLY A 356 4.86 -18.74 -13.61
N LEU A 357 3.98 -17.83 -13.18
CA LEU A 357 2.82 -18.12 -12.33
C LEU A 357 1.52 -18.16 -13.14
N GLU A 358 0.59 -19.01 -12.73
CA GLU A 358 -0.77 -19.11 -13.25
C GLU A 358 -1.80 -18.46 -12.31
N ASP A 359 -2.93 -18.00 -12.84
CA ASP A 359 -4.07 -17.34 -12.20
C ASP A 359 -4.10 -17.35 -10.65
N ASN A 360 -4.38 -18.53 -10.07
CA ASN A 360 -4.57 -18.71 -8.62
C ASN A 360 -3.25 -18.67 -7.83
N GLU A 361 -2.13 -18.94 -8.49
CA GLU A 361 -0.80 -18.92 -7.90
C GLU A 361 -0.36 -17.48 -7.59
N PHE A 362 -0.77 -16.49 -8.41
CA PHE A 362 -0.55 -15.07 -8.09
C PHE A 362 -1.20 -14.67 -6.77
N VAL A 363 -2.47 -15.05 -6.58
CA VAL A 363 -3.23 -14.76 -5.36
C VAL A 363 -2.56 -15.44 -4.16
N THR A 364 -2.21 -16.72 -4.31
CA THR A 364 -1.56 -17.53 -3.28
C THR A 364 -0.24 -16.90 -2.84
N LEU A 365 0.65 -16.57 -3.80
CA LEU A 365 1.95 -16.00 -3.52
C LEU A 365 1.84 -14.60 -2.90
N LEU A 366 1.01 -13.72 -3.48
CA LEU A 366 0.84 -12.36 -2.97
C LEU A 366 0.26 -12.36 -1.55
N SER A 367 -0.74 -13.20 -1.28
CA SER A 367 -1.31 -13.35 0.07
C SER A 367 -0.27 -13.88 1.05
N TRP A 368 0.53 -14.87 0.65
CA TRP A 368 1.55 -15.44 1.53
C TRP A 368 2.65 -14.43 1.87
N VAL A 369 3.14 -13.69 0.88
CA VAL A 369 4.20 -12.67 1.06
C VAL A 369 3.70 -11.50 1.93
N LEU A 370 2.49 -11.00 1.67
CA LEU A 370 1.97 -9.81 2.35
C LEU A 370 1.37 -10.11 3.73
N ASN A 371 0.70 -11.25 3.90
CA ASN A 371 -0.05 -11.56 5.12
C ASN A 371 0.63 -12.65 5.96
N THR A 372 1.01 -13.78 5.36
CA THR A 372 1.49 -14.95 6.11
C THR A 372 2.93 -14.77 6.60
N TYR A 373 3.83 -14.27 5.75
CA TYR A 373 5.27 -14.18 6.07
C TYR A 373 5.54 -13.22 7.23
N HIS A 374 5.04 -11.98 7.13
CA HIS A 374 5.15 -10.97 8.20
C HIS A 374 4.11 -11.15 9.32
N GLY A 375 3.13 -12.03 9.12
CA GLY A 375 2.04 -12.26 10.06
C GLY A 375 2.43 -13.08 11.30
N PRO A 376 1.45 -13.29 12.21
CA PRO A 376 1.65 -14.04 13.45
C PRO A 376 1.93 -15.55 13.21
N GLU A 377 1.74 -16.04 12.00
CA GLU A 377 1.91 -17.44 11.64
C GLU A 377 3.38 -17.83 11.35
N LEU A 378 4.25 -16.85 11.08
CA LEU A 378 5.66 -17.06 10.77
C LEU A 378 6.57 -16.08 11.51
N MET A 379 6.96 -14.94 10.90
CA MET A 379 7.96 -14.05 11.47
C MET A 379 7.44 -13.28 12.68
N GLY A 380 6.13 -12.98 12.72
CA GLY A 380 5.45 -12.36 13.86
C GLY A 380 5.02 -13.35 14.94
N HIS A 381 5.42 -14.62 14.85
CA HIS A 381 4.98 -15.63 15.81
C HIS A 381 5.52 -15.33 17.23
N PRO A 382 4.67 -15.38 18.28
CA PRO A 382 5.07 -15.01 19.65
C PRO A 382 6.30 -15.75 20.19
N SER A 383 6.50 -17.01 19.78
CA SER A 383 7.67 -17.81 20.19
C SER A 383 9.01 -17.22 19.72
N LEU A 384 9.02 -16.55 18.56
CA LEU A 384 10.23 -15.95 18.00
C LEU A 384 10.55 -14.63 18.72
N GLY A 385 9.54 -13.87 19.14
CA GLY A 385 9.73 -12.61 19.89
C GLY A 385 10.52 -11.56 19.09
N LEU A 386 10.40 -11.58 17.77
CA LEU A 386 11.12 -10.71 16.85
C LEU A 386 10.33 -9.42 16.61
N ASN A 387 11.05 -8.31 16.44
CA ASN A 387 10.44 -7.10 15.93
C ASN A 387 10.35 -7.18 14.39
N VAL A 388 9.22 -7.65 13.87
CA VAL A 388 8.99 -7.84 12.42
C VAL A 388 9.21 -6.56 11.61
N SER A 389 8.99 -5.39 12.22
CA SER A 389 9.16 -4.08 11.56
C SER A 389 10.62 -3.68 11.33
N ALA A 390 11.59 -4.36 11.94
CA ALA A 390 13.00 -4.10 11.73
C ALA A 390 13.56 -4.78 10.46
N PHE A 391 12.82 -5.74 9.87
CA PHE A 391 13.27 -6.49 8.71
C PHE A 391 12.81 -5.84 7.40
N PRO A 392 13.64 -5.91 6.34
CA PRO A 392 13.21 -5.49 5.02
C PRO A 392 12.05 -6.38 4.52
N PRO A 393 11.23 -5.87 3.57
CA PRO A 393 10.20 -6.67 2.94
C PRO A 393 10.82 -7.86 2.19
N LEU A 394 10.15 -9.01 2.22
CA LEU A 394 10.65 -10.27 1.63
C LEU A 394 10.95 -10.15 0.13
N LEU A 395 10.09 -9.45 -0.60
CA LEU A 395 10.31 -9.12 -2.00
C LEU A 395 10.49 -7.61 -2.15
N GLU A 396 11.37 -7.20 -3.06
CA GLU A 396 11.53 -5.80 -3.39
C GLU A 396 10.21 -5.20 -3.88
N LYS A 397 9.96 -3.93 -3.53
CA LYS A 397 8.72 -3.23 -3.92
C LYS A 397 8.47 -3.28 -5.44
N LYS A 398 9.53 -3.17 -6.25
CA LYS A 398 9.42 -3.24 -7.72
C LYS A 398 8.95 -4.61 -8.22
N VAL A 399 9.44 -5.69 -7.61
CA VAL A 399 9.03 -7.06 -7.96
C VAL A 399 7.57 -7.27 -7.57
N LEU A 400 7.19 -6.82 -6.38
CA LEU A 400 5.81 -6.90 -5.90
C LEU A 400 4.84 -6.10 -6.80
N GLU A 401 5.18 -4.86 -7.16
CA GLU A 401 4.41 -4.06 -8.11
C GLU A 401 4.31 -4.75 -9.48
N GLY A 402 5.39 -5.37 -9.95
CA GLY A 402 5.41 -6.18 -11.16
C GLY A 402 4.47 -7.39 -11.09
N LEU A 403 4.43 -8.10 -9.96
CA LEU A 403 3.53 -9.22 -9.71
C LEU A 403 2.06 -8.79 -9.70
N VAL A 404 1.74 -7.73 -8.97
CA VAL A 404 0.38 -7.16 -8.95
C VAL A 404 -0.03 -6.73 -10.36
N LYS A 405 0.85 -6.10 -11.13
CA LYS A 405 0.56 -5.72 -12.53
C LYS A 405 0.30 -6.93 -13.42
N LYS A 406 1.07 -8.02 -13.30
CA LYS A 406 0.83 -9.26 -14.04
C LYS A 406 -0.51 -9.88 -13.66
N TYR A 407 -0.81 -9.97 -12.36
CA TYR A 407 -2.11 -10.42 -11.85
C TYR A 407 -3.27 -9.58 -12.41
N LEU A 408 -3.19 -8.26 -12.35
CA LEU A 408 -4.22 -7.37 -12.89
C LEU A 408 -4.39 -7.48 -14.41
N THR A 409 -3.30 -7.78 -15.14
CA THR A 409 -3.38 -8.05 -16.59
C THR A 409 -4.20 -9.30 -16.85
N ASN A 410 -4.00 -10.34 -16.05
CA ASN A 410 -4.78 -11.56 -16.16
C ASN A 410 -6.26 -11.34 -15.80
N VAL A 411 -6.54 -10.66 -14.68
CA VAL A 411 -7.89 -10.27 -14.28
C VAL A 411 -8.58 -9.47 -15.40
N ARG A 412 -7.86 -8.57 -16.07
CA ARG A 412 -8.37 -7.81 -17.21
C ARG A 412 -8.76 -8.71 -18.38
N CYS A 413 -7.89 -9.63 -18.79
CA CYS A 413 -8.18 -10.57 -19.88
C CYS A 413 -9.40 -11.46 -19.54
N ASN A 414 -9.52 -11.90 -18.29
CA ASN A 414 -10.69 -12.64 -17.82
C ASN A 414 -11.97 -11.82 -17.93
N TYR A 415 -11.93 -10.54 -17.51
CA TYR A 415 -13.07 -9.63 -17.70
C TYR A 415 -13.44 -9.44 -19.16
N GLU A 416 -12.48 -9.28 -20.06
CA GLU A 416 -12.76 -9.11 -21.50
C GLU A 416 -13.55 -10.31 -22.05
N SER A 417 -13.10 -11.54 -21.76
CA SER A 417 -13.81 -12.76 -22.19
C SER A 417 -15.17 -12.93 -21.53
N TRP A 418 -15.28 -12.65 -20.23
CA TRP A 418 -16.53 -12.83 -19.50
C TRP A 418 -17.58 -11.79 -19.90
N LEU A 419 -17.20 -10.53 -20.06
CA LEU A 419 -18.10 -9.45 -20.48
C LEU A 419 -18.55 -9.62 -21.93
N GLU A 420 -17.71 -10.17 -22.80
CA GLU A 420 -18.10 -10.54 -24.16
C GLU A 420 -19.17 -11.64 -24.16
N LYS A 421 -18.95 -12.74 -23.42
CA LYS A 421 -19.95 -13.81 -23.28
C LYS A 421 -21.24 -13.34 -22.63
N ALA A 422 -21.16 -12.47 -21.62
CA ALA A 422 -22.33 -11.88 -20.97
C ALA A 422 -23.16 -11.07 -21.98
N LEU A 423 -22.50 -10.25 -22.82
CA LEU A 423 -23.18 -9.49 -23.87
C LEU A 423 -23.82 -10.40 -24.92
N GLU A 424 -23.14 -11.46 -25.34
CA GLU A 424 -23.65 -12.42 -26.30
C GLU A 424 -24.92 -13.11 -25.79
N LEU A 425 -24.89 -13.64 -24.56
CA LEU A 425 -26.04 -14.29 -23.92
C LEU A 425 -27.21 -13.32 -23.77
N GLU A 426 -26.94 -12.11 -23.28
CA GLU A 426 -27.95 -11.06 -23.11
C GLU A 426 -28.59 -10.69 -24.46
N SER A 427 -27.78 -10.52 -25.52
CA SER A 427 -28.29 -10.17 -26.86
C SER A 427 -29.11 -11.28 -27.53
N GLN A 428 -28.86 -12.54 -27.18
CA GLN A 428 -29.65 -13.68 -27.63
C GLN A 428 -30.99 -13.72 -26.89
N GLU A 429 -31.01 -13.34 -25.61
CA GLU A 429 -32.22 -13.30 -24.80
C GLU A 429 -33.28 -12.38 -25.39
N TRP A 430 -32.89 -11.17 -25.80
CA TRP A 430 -33.83 -10.17 -26.35
C TRP A 430 -34.52 -10.61 -27.64
N ARG A 431 -33.98 -11.63 -28.32
CA ARG A 431 -34.48 -12.15 -29.59
C ARG A 431 -35.30 -13.42 -29.43
N LYS A 432 -35.56 -13.86 -28.19
CA LYS A 432 -36.43 -15.01 -27.94
C LYS A 432 -37.90 -14.63 -28.05
N ASP A 433 -38.72 -15.60 -28.44
CA ASP A 433 -40.18 -15.48 -28.45
C ASP A 433 -40.77 -15.71 -27.05
N GLN A 434 -40.18 -15.12 -26.02
CA GLN A 434 -40.65 -15.16 -24.64
C GLN A 434 -40.51 -13.78 -24.00
N PRO A 435 -41.43 -13.38 -23.10
CA PRO A 435 -41.29 -12.12 -22.37
C PRO A 435 -40.13 -12.20 -21.36
N PRO A 436 -39.52 -11.06 -21.00
CA PRO A 436 -38.51 -11.01 -19.94
C PRO A 436 -39.09 -11.36 -18.57
N ASP A 437 -38.23 -11.82 -17.68
CA ASP A 437 -38.59 -12.11 -16.28
C ASP A 437 -39.02 -10.83 -15.55
N THR A 438 -39.84 -10.98 -14.51
CA THR A 438 -40.26 -9.90 -13.63
C THR A 438 -39.59 -9.96 -12.27
N ASP A 439 -39.38 -8.79 -11.67
CA ASP A 439 -38.96 -8.68 -10.28
C ASP A 439 -40.16 -8.81 -9.31
N LYS A 440 -39.89 -8.64 -8.01
CA LYS A 440 -40.91 -8.78 -6.95
C LYS A 440 -42.02 -7.74 -7.05
N ASP A 441 -41.75 -6.63 -7.73
CA ASP A 441 -42.68 -5.51 -7.91
C ASP A 441 -43.40 -5.61 -9.26
N GLY A 442 -43.22 -6.71 -10.00
CA GLY A 442 -43.83 -6.95 -11.30
C GLY A 442 -43.19 -6.17 -12.45
N CYS A 443 -42.04 -5.56 -12.23
CA CYS A 443 -41.30 -4.82 -13.26
C CYS A 443 -40.40 -5.76 -14.05
N TYR A 444 -40.28 -5.55 -15.37
CA TYR A 444 -39.43 -6.41 -16.20
C TYR A 444 -37.95 -6.19 -15.87
N LYS A 445 -37.17 -7.27 -15.88
CA LYS A 445 -35.74 -7.27 -15.58
C LYS A 445 -34.97 -8.18 -16.53
N THR A 446 -33.66 -7.97 -16.58
CA THR A 446 -32.72 -8.93 -17.16
C THR A 446 -31.76 -9.45 -16.08
N GLU A 447 -31.05 -10.55 -16.38
CA GLU A 447 -30.13 -11.18 -15.42
C GLU A 447 -28.74 -10.52 -15.41
N LEU A 448 -28.47 -9.60 -16.34
CA LEU A 448 -27.19 -8.90 -16.46
C LEU A 448 -26.74 -8.19 -15.15
N PRO A 449 -27.58 -7.43 -14.43
CA PRO A 449 -27.15 -6.78 -13.19
C PRO A 449 -26.70 -7.78 -12.11
N HIS A 450 -27.39 -8.91 -12.00
CA HIS A 450 -27.04 -9.96 -11.04
C HIS A 450 -25.73 -10.65 -11.44
N LEU A 451 -25.59 -11.02 -12.71
CA LEU A 451 -24.38 -11.65 -13.26
C LEU A 451 -23.14 -10.76 -13.06
N LEU A 452 -23.24 -9.47 -13.39
CA LEU A 452 -22.14 -8.53 -13.21
C LEU A 452 -21.81 -8.29 -11.74
N HIS A 453 -22.82 -8.23 -10.86
CA HIS A 453 -22.59 -8.13 -9.41
C HIS A 453 -21.80 -9.32 -8.89
N GLN A 454 -22.26 -10.54 -9.18
CA GLN A 454 -21.62 -11.78 -8.71
C GLN A 454 -20.17 -11.87 -9.19
N MET A 455 -19.94 -11.58 -10.48
CA MET A 455 -18.62 -11.63 -11.09
C MET A 455 -17.64 -10.63 -10.45
N VAL A 456 -18.05 -9.36 -10.28
CA VAL A 456 -17.18 -8.34 -9.69
C VAL A 456 -16.94 -8.64 -8.21
N GLN A 457 -17.99 -9.03 -7.48
CA GLN A 457 -17.89 -9.33 -6.05
C GLN A 457 -16.91 -10.48 -5.77
N GLN A 458 -16.95 -11.56 -6.55
CA GLN A 458 -16.00 -12.68 -6.40
C GLN A 458 -14.54 -12.24 -6.57
N ASN A 459 -14.24 -11.40 -7.56
CA ASN A 459 -12.89 -10.87 -7.77
C ASN A 459 -12.46 -9.92 -6.63
N ILE A 460 -13.38 -9.12 -6.10
CA ILE A 460 -13.13 -8.25 -4.95
C ILE A 460 -12.84 -9.10 -3.70
N ASP A 461 -13.61 -10.15 -3.46
CA ASP A 461 -13.43 -11.05 -2.31
C ASP A 461 -12.05 -11.73 -2.35
N VAL A 462 -11.64 -12.22 -3.51
CA VAL A 462 -10.29 -12.78 -3.73
C VAL A 462 -9.20 -11.73 -3.52
N ALA A 463 -9.40 -10.50 -3.98
CA ALA A 463 -8.42 -9.44 -3.78
C ALA A 463 -8.31 -9.00 -2.31
N ASN A 464 -9.41 -9.05 -1.56
CA ASN A 464 -9.46 -8.75 -0.14
C ASN A 464 -8.67 -9.76 0.71
N THR A 465 -8.51 -11.01 0.27
CA THR A 465 -7.64 -11.97 0.96
C THR A 465 -6.16 -11.64 0.81
N ILE A 466 -5.78 -10.84 -0.20
CA ILE A 466 -4.40 -10.44 -0.45
C ILE A 466 -4.06 -9.17 0.33
N SER A 467 -4.70 -8.05 0.00
CA SER A 467 -4.51 -6.78 0.73
C SER A 467 -5.54 -5.75 0.29
N PRO A 468 -5.86 -4.74 1.13
CA PRO A 468 -6.70 -3.62 0.72
C PRO A 468 -6.17 -2.87 -0.51
N MET A 469 -4.84 -2.77 -0.66
CA MET A 469 -4.21 -2.12 -1.81
C MET A 469 -4.52 -2.86 -3.12
N VAL A 470 -4.38 -4.19 -3.14
CA VAL A 470 -4.68 -5.01 -4.33
C VAL A 470 -6.18 -5.00 -4.61
N SER A 471 -7.02 -5.01 -3.57
CA SER A 471 -8.48 -4.86 -3.72
C SER A 471 -8.86 -3.56 -4.42
N HIS A 472 -8.27 -2.43 -4.04
CA HIS A 472 -8.51 -1.15 -4.72
C HIS A 472 -8.14 -1.18 -6.21
N GLU A 473 -7.02 -1.81 -6.57
CA GLU A 473 -6.59 -1.95 -7.97
C GLU A 473 -7.52 -2.88 -8.77
N VAL A 474 -8.00 -3.97 -8.16
CA VAL A 474 -8.97 -4.87 -8.79
C VAL A 474 -10.31 -4.17 -9.02
N ILE A 475 -10.81 -3.41 -8.05
CA ILE A 475 -12.02 -2.59 -8.21
C ILE A 475 -11.81 -1.59 -9.34
N LEU A 476 -10.68 -0.88 -9.37
CA LEU A 476 -10.38 0.09 -10.42
C LEU A 476 -10.36 -0.56 -11.81
N CYS A 477 -9.70 -1.72 -11.95
CA CYS A 477 -9.69 -2.49 -13.19
C CYS A 477 -11.11 -2.92 -13.60
N SER A 478 -11.92 -3.37 -12.65
CA SER A 478 -13.30 -3.79 -12.88
C SER A 478 -14.15 -2.63 -13.42
N LEU A 479 -14.05 -1.44 -12.80
CA LEU A 479 -14.78 -0.24 -13.25
C LEU A 479 -14.36 0.20 -14.65
N GLN A 480 -13.07 0.12 -14.97
CA GLN A 480 -12.56 0.46 -16.30
C GLN A 480 -13.09 -0.50 -17.37
N GLN A 481 -13.08 -1.81 -17.11
CA GLN A 481 -13.61 -2.81 -18.04
C GLN A 481 -15.12 -2.68 -18.22
N LEU A 482 -15.86 -2.44 -17.14
CA LEU A 482 -17.30 -2.21 -17.20
C LEU A 482 -17.68 -0.93 -17.95
N LYS A 483 -16.83 0.10 -17.91
CA LYS A 483 -17.03 1.30 -18.72
C LYS A 483 -16.89 1.01 -20.22
N VAL A 484 -15.92 0.19 -20.61
CA VAL A 484 -15.78 -0.28 -22.01
C VAL A 484 -16.97 -1.14 -22.41
N PHE A 485 -17.43 -2.01 -21.50
CA PHE A 485 -18.62 -2.82 -21.71
C PHE A 485 -19.88 -1.97 -21.89
N ALA A 486 -20.09 -0.90 -21.10
CA ALA A 486 -21.27 -0.04 -21.24
C ALA A 486 -21.43 0.53 -22.66
N GLU A 487 -20.33 0.88 -23.34
CA GLU A 487 -20.36 1.33 -24.73
C GLU A 487 -20.65 0.19 -25.72
N ARG A 488 -20.09 -1.00 -25.49
CA ARG A 488 -20.42 -2.20 -26.29
C ARG A 488 -21.89 -2.59 -26.13
N TYR A 489 -22.40 -2.51 -24.90
CA TYR A 489 -23.79 -2.77 -24.54
C TYR A 489 -24.73 -1.79 -25.23
N ARG A 490 -24.45 -0.48 -25.17
CA ARG A 490 -25.16 0.55 -25.93
C ARG A 490 -25.23 0.20 -27.42
N ARG A 491 -24.10 -0.11 -28.06
CA ARG A 491 -24.06 -0.47 -29.48
C ARG A 491 -24.88 -1.70 -29.82
N ALA A 492 -24.87 -2.72 -28.96
CA ALA A 492 -25.69 -3.92 -29.14
C ALA A 492 -27.19 -3.59 -29.07
N ILE A 493 -27.60 -2.72 -28.14
CA ILE A 493 -29.00 -2.29 -28.04
C ILE A 493 -29.42 -1.45 -29.24
N MET A 494 -28.56 -0.54 -29.74
CA MET A 494 -28.86 0.22 -30.96
C MET A 494 -29.03 -0.70 -32.17
N ALA A 495 -28.15 -1.69 -32.32
CA ALA A 495 -28.27 -2.69 -33.39
C ALA A 495 -29.56 -3.53 -33.26
N TYR A 496 -29.97 -3.86 -32.04
CA TYR A 496 -31.26 -4.52 -31.77
C TYR A 496 -32.44 -3.64 -32.18
N ARG A 497 -32.44 -2.36 -31.79
CA ARG A 497 -33.44 -1.37 -32.20
C ARG A 497 -33.52 -1.21 -33.72
N ASP A 498 -32.38 -1.09 -34.40
CA ASP A 498 -32.34 -0.94 -35.85
C ASP A 498 -32.86 -2.19 -36.56
N SER A 499 -32.58 -3.39 -36.02
CA SER A 499 -33.13 -4.64 -36.55
C SER A 499 -34.66 -4.73 -36.43
N TYR A 500 -35.23 -4.20 -35.34
CA TYR A 500 -36.68 -4.13 -35.15
C TYR A 500 -37.35 -3.17 -36.14
N PHE A 501 -36.83 -1.95 -36.29
CA PHE A 501 -37.42 -0.98 -37.20
C PHE A 501 -37.23 -1.33 -38.69
N ALA A 502 -36.28 -2.21 -39.02
CA ALA A 502 -36.16 -2.77 -40.36
C ALA A 502 -37.27 -3.78 -40.69
N ASP A 503 -37.67 -4.60 -39.73
CA ASP A 503 -38.77 -5.57 -39.88
C ASP A 503 -39.44 -5.86 -38.52
N ARG A 504 -40.51 -5.13 -38.22
CA ARG A 504 -41.24 -5.23 -36.94
C ARG A 504 -41.89 -6.60 -36.71
N SER A 505 -42.07 -7.40 -37.76
CA SER A 505 -42.70 -8.72 -37.64
C SER A 505 -41.79 -9.79 -37.03
N ARG A 506 -40.47 -9.55 -37.00
CA ARG A 506 -39.47 -10.53 -36.56
C ARG A 506 -39.24 -10.57 -35.05
N ILE A 507 -39.61 -9.50 -34.33
CA ILE A 507 -39.32 -9.35 -32.91
C ILE A 507 -40.62 -8.99 -32.21
N GLN A 508 -41.23 -9.99 -31.56
CA GLN A 508 -42.55 -9.85 -30.95
C GLN A 508 -42.52 -9.03 -29.64
N TYR A 509 -41.48 -9.22 -28.83
CA TYR A 509 -41.38 -8.69 -27.45
C TYR A 509 -40.46 -7.46 -27.35
N PHE A 510 -40.40 -6.66 -28.42
CA PHE A 510 -39.47 -5.52 -28.49
C PHE A 510 -39.67 -4.53 -27.34
N THR A 511 -40.89 -4.00 -27.17
CA THR A 511 -41.22 -3.00 -26.14
C THR A 511 -40.97 -3.54 -24.73
N THR A 512 -41.37 -4.79 -24.47
CA THR A 512 -41.14 -5.44 -23.15
C THR A 512 -39.65 -5.60 -22.82
N TYR A 513 -38.82 -5.98 -23.79
CA TYR A 513 -37.37 -6.05 -23.58
C TYR A 513 -36.73 -4.66 -23.44
N MET A 514 -37.20 -3.65 -24.18
CA MET A 514 -36.71 -2.27 -24.02
C MET A 514 -37.00 -1.72 -22.62
N ILE A 515 -38.16 -2.06 -22.03
CA ILE A 515 -38.48 -1.77 -20.63
C ILE A 515 -37.50 -2.48 -19.69
N ALA A 516 -37.29 -3.79 -19.89
CA ALA A 516 -36.36 -4.58 -19.09
C ALA A 516 -34.92 -4.01 -19.14
N LEU A 517 -34.48 -3.55 -20.31
CA LEU A 517 -33.17 -2.94 -20.51
C LEU A 517 -33.04 -1.60 -19.77
N ALA A 518 -34.06 -0.75 -19.81
CA ALA A 518 -34.07 0.53 -19.08
C ALA A 518 -34.02 0.30 -17.56
N ASN A 519 -34.80 -0.65 -17.04
CA ASN A 519 -34.76 -1.06 -15.63
C ASN A 519 -33.39 -1.65 -15.26
N SER A 520 -32.79 -2.45 -16.15
CA SER A 520 -31.50 -3.08 -15.91
C SER A 520 -30.36 -2.05 -15.87
N CYS A 521 -30.37 -1.00 -16.69
CA CYS A 521 -29.41 0.11 -16.58
C CYS A 521 -29.52 0.88 -15.25
N GLN A 522 -30.74 1.03 -14.72
CA GLN A 522 -30.94 1.58 -13.39
C GLN A 522 -30.37 0.65 -12.32
N ALA A 523 -30.70 -0.64 -12.36
CA ALA A 523 -30.21 -1.63 -11.42
C ALA A 523 -28.68 -1.74 -11.44
N LEU A 524 -28.05 -1.65 -12.62
CA LEU A 524 -26.59 -1.61 -12.76
C LEU A 524 -25.98 -0.39 -12.05
N SER A 525 -26.62 0.77 -12.13
CA SER A 525 -26.17 1.98 -11.42
C SER A 525 -26.20 1.80 -9.90
N ASP A 526 -27.20 1.08 -9.38
CA ASP A 526 -27.34 0.78 -7.96
C ASP A 526 -26.33 -0.30 -7.50
N VAL A 527 -26.18 -1.37 -8.28
CA VAL A 527 -25.22 -2.45 -8.03
C VAL A 527 -23.78 -1.94 -7.96
N VAL A 528 -23.40 -1.00 -8.84
CA VAL A 528 -22.07 -0.40 -8.85
C VAL A 528 -21.72 0.27 -7.51
N GLN A 529 -22.71 0.78 -6.78
CA GLN A 529 -22.49 1.40 -5.46
C GLN A 529 -22.11 0.37 -4.38
N LEU A 530 -22.54 -0.88 -4.53
CA LEU A 530 -22.27 -1.95 -3.57
C LEU A 530 -20.79 -2.35 -3.53
N TRP A 531 -20.05 -2.08 -4.60
CA TRP A 531 -18.62 -2.42 -4.71
C TRP A 531 -17.70 -1.37 -4.08
N ARG A 532 -18.23 -0.32 -3.44
CA ARG A 532 -17.40 0.72 -2.83
C ARG A 532 -16.64 0.16 -1.63
N PRO A 533 -15.31 0.37 -1.56
CA PRO A 533 -14.54 -0.02 -0.40
C PRO A 533 -14.94 0.81 0.84
N PRO A 534 -14.79 0.26 2.05
CA PRO A 534 -15.05 0.99 3.28
C PRO A 534 -14.20 2.27 3.40
N ALA A 535 -14.79 3.34 3.94
CA ALA A 535 -14.07 4.60 4.15
C ALA A 535 -12.82 4.46 5.06
N SER A 536 -12.83 3.47 5.96
CA SER A 536 -11.70 3.14 6.83
C SER A 536 -10.44 2.68 6.09
N GLN A 537 -10.55 2.25 4.82
CA GLN A 537 -9.43 1.76 4.02
C GLN A 537 -8.72 2.88 3.23
N ASN A 538 -9.13 4.15 3.38
CA ASN A 538 -8.58 5.31 2.68
C ASN A 538 -8.41 5.06 1.16
N PRO A 539 -9.50 4.79 0.43
CA PRO A 539 -9.44 4.45 -0.99
C PRO A 539 -8.86 5.60 -1.83
N PRO A 540 -8.13 5.29 -2.92
CA PRO A 540 -7.56 6.31 -3.79
C PRO A 540 -8.65 7.16 -4.45
N PRO A 541 -8.42 8.47 -4.65
CA PRO A 541 -9.42 9.38 -5.24
C PRO A 541 -9.80 8.99 -6.68
N SER A 542 -8.92 8.29 -7.39
CA SER A 542 -9.18 7.75 -8.72
C SER A 542 -10.39 6.80 -8.74
N LEU A 543 -10.65 6.04 -7.67
CA LEU A 543 -11.82 5.16 -7.59
C LEU A 543 -13.12 5.97 -7.62
N ALA A 544 -13.22 7.05 -6.82
CA ALA A 544 -14.42 7.88 -6.78
C ALA A 544 -14.77 8.45 -8.17
N THR A 545 -13.75 8.88 -8.92
CA THR A 545 -13.90 9.36 -10.31
C THR A 545 -14.36 8.25 -11.27
N ASN A 546 -13.87 7.02 -11.13
CA ASN A 546 -14.27 5.91 -11.99
C ASN A 546 -15.68 5.40 -11.65
N PHE A 547 -16.06 5.37 -10.37
CA PHE A 547 -17.43 5.08 -9.94
C PHE A 547 -18.41 6.08 -10.54
N SER A 548 -18.15 7.38 -10.39
CA SER A 548 -19.03 8.42 -10.94
C SER A 548 -19.10 8.36 -12.47
N ALA A 549 -17.99 8.09 -13.15
CA ALA A 549 -17.98 7.93 -14.60
C ALA A 549 -18.80 6.72 -15.08
N LEU A 550 -18.71 5.58 -14.40
CA LEU A 550 -19.46 4.36 -14.77
C LEU A 550 -20.96 4.52 -14.50
N ILE A 551 -21.32 5.03 -13.32
CA ILE A 551 -22.72 5.32 -12.97
C ILE A 551 -23.32 6.29 -13.99
N LYS A 552 -22.59 7.36 -14.34
CA LYS A 552 -23.04 8.31 -15.35
C LYS A 552 -23.22 7.65 -16.72
N ALA A 553 -22.35 6.70 -17.10
CA ALA A 553 -22.49 6.00 -18.38
C ALA A 553 -23.79 5.17 -18.44
N PHE A 554 -24.11 4.42 -17.38
CA PHE A 554 -25.36 3.66 -17.31
C PHE A 554 -26.60 4.56 -17.18
N GLN A 555 -26.51 5.67 -16.45
CA GLN A 555 -27.58 6.68 -16.40
C GLN A 555 -27.84 7.31 -17.78
N VAL A 556 -26.80 7.70 -18.51
CA VAL A 556 -26.98 8.25 -19.87
C VAL A 556 -27.62 7.21 -20.80
N LEU A 557 -27.21 5.95 -20.71
CA LEU A 557 -27.83 4.87 -21.48
C LEU A 557 -29.28 4.64 -21.08
N GLN A 558 -29.59 4.60 -19.79
CA GLN A 558 -30.96 4.52 -19.27
C GLN A 558 -31.84 5.64 -19.84
N GLN A 559 -31.36 6.90 -19.82
CA GLN A 559 -32.11 8.04 -20.35
C GLN A 559 -32.38 7.88 -21.86
N GLU A 560 -31.40 7.41 -22.62
CA GLU A 560 -31.56 7.13 -24.05
C GLU A 560 -32.55 5.98 -24.31
N LEU A 561 -32.56 4.93 -23.48
CA LEU A 561 -33.53 3.85 -23.59
C LEU A 561 -34.97 4.33 -23.33
N CYS A 562 -35.16 5.22 -22.34
CA CYS A 562 -36.44 5.88 -22.10
C CYS A 562 -36.89 6.71 -23.31
N ASP A 563 -35.95 7.40 -23.98
CA ASP A 563 -36.22 8.14 -25.21
C ASP A 563 -36.58 7.22 -26.39
N LEU A 564 -35.89 6.08 -26.53
CA LEU A 564 -36.14 5.08 -27.58
C LEU A 564 -37.47 4.34 -27.41
N LEU A 565 -37.88 4.06 -26.17
CA LEU A 565 -39.20 3.49 -25.88
C LEU A 565 -40.31 4.39 -26.46
N LEU A 566 -40.21 5.70 -26.26
CA LEU A 566 -41.18 6.64 -26.83
C LEU A 566 -41.07 6.81 -28.34
N GLU A 567 -39.95 6.45 -28.96
CA GLU A 567 -39.77 6.59 -30.40
C GLU A 567 -40.78 5.74 -31.16
N GLU A 568 -41.01 4.51 -30.71
CA GLU A 568 -41.98 3.59 -31.29
C GLU A 568 -43.39 4.20 -31.29
N ALA A 569 -43.88 4.61 -30.11
CA ALA A 569 -45.18 5.25 -29.97
C ALA A 569 -45.30 6.53 -30.82
N LEU A 570 -44.26 7.35 -30.86
CA LEU A 570 -44.26 8.60 -31.61
C LEU A 570 -44.18 8.41 -33.13
N LEU A 571 -43.59 7.32 -33.62
CA LEU A 571 -43.61 6.96 -35.04
C LEU A 571 -45.01 6.53 -35.46
N ASP A 572 -45.67 5.73 -34.64
CA ASP A 572 -47.02 5.21 -34.92
C ASP A 572 -48.07 6.33 -34.87
N LEU A 573 -47.84 7.33 -34.01
CA LEU A 573 -48.66 8.54 -33.92
C LEU A 573 -48.33 9.60 -34.99
N ALA A 574 -47.22 9.49 -35.72
CA ALA A 574 -46.78 10.53 -36.66
C ALA A 574 -47.82 10.88 -37.75
N PRO A 575 -48.53 9.92 -38.38
CA PRO A 575 -49.59 10.24 -39.33
C PRO A 575 -50.71 11.06 -38.71
N LYS A 576 -51.12 10.75 -37.47
CA LYS A 576 -52.17 11.47 -36.76
C LYS A 576 -51.74 12.88 -36.35
N PHE A 577 -50.51 13.05 -35.88
CA PHE A 577 -49.93 14.39 -35.67
C PHE A 577 -49.88 15.22 -36.96
N SER A 578 -49.65 14.59 -38.12
CA SER A 578 -49.63 15.29 -39.40
C SER A 578 -51.04 15.71 -39.88
N ALA A 579 -52.09 15.02 -39.43
CA ALA A 579 -53.47 15.35 -39.74
C ALA A 579 -54.01 16.51 -38.87
N LEU A 580 -53.41 16.75 -37.71
CA LEU A 580 -53.77 17.87 -36.83
C LEU A 580 -53.58 19.23 -37.51
N LEU A 581 -54.43 20.19 -37.15
CA LEU A 581 -54.37 21.58 -37.61
C LEU A 581 -54.39 21.69 -39.14
N THR A 582 -55.09 20.78 -39.82
CA THR A 582 -55.45 20.85 -41.25
C THR A 582 -56.90 21.29 -41.44
N PRO A 583 -57.32 21.73 -42.64
CA PRO A 583 -58.72 22.09 -42.88
C PRO A 583 -59.72 20.96 -42.58
N ALA A 584 -59.33 19.70 -42.76
CA ALA A 584 -60.15 18.54 -42.44
C ALA A 584 -60.33 18.34 -40.92
N TRP A 585 -59.27 18.57 -40.13
CA TRP A 585 -59.26 18.45 -38.67
C TRP A 585 -60.27 19.37 -37.97
N LEU A 586 -60.60 20.54 -38.54
CA LEU A 586 -61.60 21.45 -37.97
C LEU A 586 -62.96 20.79 -37.74
N ASN A 587 -63.31 19.79 -38.55
CA ASN A 587 -64.59 19.08 -38.48
C ASN A 587 -64.44 17.61 -38.03
N ASP A 588 -63.22 17.13 -37.85
CA ASP A 588 -62.93 15.72 -37.53
C ASP A 588 -62.15 15.61 -36.21
N PRO A 589 -62.78 15.09 -35.14
CA PRO A 589 -62.12 14.91 -33.87
C PRO A 589 -61.24 13.67 -33.76
N GLU A 590 -61.29 12.77 -34.74
CA GLU A 590 -60.61 11.48 -34.71
C GLU A 590 -59.09 11.57 -34.50
N PRO A 591 -58.34 12.51 -35.12
CA PRO A 591 -56.88 12.51 -35.03
C PRO A 591 -56.36 12.63 -33.59
N LEU A 592 -56.95 13.50 -32.78
CA LEU A 592 -56.56 13.62 -31.37
C LEU A 592 -57.06 12.44 -30.53
N SER A 593 -58.29 12.00 -30.74
CA SER A 593 -58.84 10.86 -30.00
C SER A 593 -57.96 9.62 -30.16
N THR A 594 -57.48 9.35 -31.37
CA THR A 594 -56.57 8.24 -31.64
C THR A 594 -55.19 8.46 -31.01
N ILE A 595 -54.68 9.70 -30.97
CA ILE A 595 -53.44 10.02 -30.24
C ILE A 595 -53.59 9.69 -28.75
N CYS A 596 -54.69 10.11 -28.12
CA CYS A 596 -54.96 9.87 -26.71
C CYS A 596 -55.10 8.38 -26.38
N LEU A 597 -55.85 7.63 -27.20
CA LEU A 597 -56.05 6.19 -26.99
C LEU A 597 -54.74 5.41 -27.14
N THR A 598 -54.00 5.64 -28.22
CA THR A 598 -52.72 4.96 -28.46
C THR A 598 -51.71 5.28 -27.36
N LEU A 599 -51.65 6.53 -26.88
CA LEU A 599 -50.79 6.89 -25.75
C LEU A 599 -51.18 6.11 -24.49
N ASN A 600 -52.47 6.01 -24.16
CA ASN A 600 -52.92 5.19 -23.03
C ASN A 600 -52.47 3.73 -23.19
N ASP A 601 -52.67 3.13 -24.35
CA ASP A 601 -52.30 1.72 -24.61
C ASP A 601 -50.79 1.49 -24.36
N TYR A 602 -49.91 2.36 -24.86
CA TYR A 602 -48.47 2.26 -24.59
C TYR A 602 -48.14 2.44 -23.10
N PHE A 603 -48.82 3.35 -22.41
CA PHE A 603 -48.57 3.58 -20.98
C PHE A 603 -49.13 2.46 -20.08
N GLU A 604 -50.09 1.66 -20.56
CA GLU A 604 -50.47 0.40 -19.95
C GLU A 604 -49.32 -0.62 -20.04
N ASP A 605 -48.62 -0.72 -21.17
CA ASP A 605 -47.43 -1.58 -21.29
C ASP A 605 -46.25 -1.07 -20.44
N TYR A 606 -46.09 0.25 -20.34
CA TYR A 606 -45.01 0.89 -19.57
C TYR A 606 -45.16 0.74 -18.06
N GLN A 607 -46.27 0.19 -17.55
CA GLN A 607 -46.47 -0.03 -16.11
C GLN A 607 -45.39 -0.93 -15.48
N HIS A 608 -44.70 -1.74 -16.29
CA HIS A 608 -43.61 -2.62 -15.88
C HIS A 608 -42.24 -1.91 -15.77
N LEU A 609 -42.17 -0.60 -15.99
CA LEU A 609 -40.99 0.22 -15.67
C LEU A 609 -40.89 0.46 -14.16
N HIS A 610 -39.66 0.53 -13.65
CA HIS A 610 -39.42 1.07 -12.30
C HIS A 610 -39.94 2.51 -12.19
N SER A 611 -40.41 2.92 -11.01
CA SER A 611 -41.06 4.23 -10.79
C SER A 611 -40.28 5.41 -11.39
N LYS A 612 -38.96 5.46 -11.17
CA LYS A 612 -38.09 6.52 -11.71
C LYS A 612 -38.06 6.55 -13.23
N ASN A 613 -38.02 5.37 -13.87
CA ASN A 613 -38.05 5.25 -15.32
C ASN A 613 -39.41 5.63 -15.88
N TYR A 614 -40.49 5.18 -15.24
CA TYR A 614 -41.87 5.52 -15.63
C TYR A 614 -42.09 7.03 -15.58
N GLU A 615 -41.72 7.67 -14.47
CA GLU A 615 -41.80 9.13 -14.31
C GLU A 615 -41.00 9.86 -15.40
N GLN A 616 -39.79 9.39 -15.70
CA GLN A 616 -38.96 10.00 -16.73
C GLN A 616 -39.57 9.86 -18.13
N VAL A 617 -40.03 8.66 -18.50
CA VAL A 617 -40.72 8.42 -19.79
C VAL A 617 -41.99 9.27 -19.89
N LEU A 618 -42.75 9.40 -18.79
CA LEU A 618 -43.95 10.21 -18.76
C LEU A 618 -43.65 11.70 -18.98
N VAL A 619 -42.65 12.27 -18.30
CA VAL A 619 -42.23 13.66 -18.52
C VAL A 619 -41.81 13.89 -19.97
N LEU A 620 -41.02 12.96 -20.54
CA LEU A 620 -40.58 13.03 -21.93
C LEU A 620 -41.76 12.93 -22.91
N ALA A 621 -42.75 12.07 -22.64
CA ALA A 621 -43.94 11.93 -23.46
C ALA A 621 -44.79 13.21 -23.45
N ILE A 622 -45.08 13.74 -22.25
CA ILE A 622 -45.82 14.99 -22.05
C ILE A 622 -45.14 16.12 -22.83
N GLN A 623 -43.82 16.24 -22.72
CA GLN A 623 -43.04 17.25 -23.43
C GLN A 623 -43.11 17.04 -24.95
N LYS A 624 -42.76 15.85 -25.47
CA LYS A 624 -42.69 15.58 -26.92
C LYS A 624 -44.04 15.71 -27.61
N VAL A 625 -45.12 15.21 -27.00
CA VAL A 625 -46.49 15.33 -27.54
C VAL A 625 -46.92 16.79 -27.59
N SER A 626 -46.68 17.55 -26.52
CA SER A 626 -47.04 18.97 -26.47
C SER A 626 -46.22 19.81 -27.45
N VAL A 627 -44.93 19.50 -27.63
CA VAL A 627 -44.07 20.15 -28.63
C VAL A 627 -44.62 19.88 -30.03
N ARG A 628 -44.97 18.63 -30.35
CA ARG A 628 -45.51 18.25 -31.67
C ARG A 628 -46.84 18.93 -31.96
N TYR A 629 -47.75 18.97 -30.99
CA TYR A 629 -49.03 19.67 -31.12
C TYR A 629 -48.83 21.18 -31.34
N THR A 630 -48.01 21.82 -30.50
CA THR A 630 -47.72 23.26 -30.60
C THR A 630 -47.02 23.59 -31.92
N THR A 631 -46.12 22.73 -32.39
CA THR A 631 -45.47 22.86 -33.70
C THR A 631 -46.49 22.79 -34.83
N ALA A 632 -47.43 21.85 -34.79
CA ALA A 632 -48.49 21.74 -35.80
C ALA A 632 -49.35 23.01 -35.86
N LEU A 633 -49.68 23.61 -34.71
CA LEU A 633 -50.39 24.89 -34.62
C LEU A 633 -49.61 26.03 -35.29
N LEU A 634 -48.31 26.14 -35.03
CA LEU A 634 -47.48 27.24 -35.54
C LEU A 634 -47.06 27.06 -37.01
N GLN A 635 -47.21 25.87 -37.61
CA GLN A 635 -46.87 25.63 -39.02
C GLN A 635 -47.86 26.26 -40.03
N ARG A 636 -48.96 26.86 -39.57
CA ARG A 636 -49.92 27.61 -40.39
C ARG A 636 -50.47 26.83 -41.59
N ARG A 637 -51.00 25.63 -41.33
CA ARG A 637 -51.62 24.75 -42.34
C ARG A 637 -53.10 25.09 -42.61
N ILE A 638 -53.68 26.03 -41.86
CA ILE A 638 -55.04 26.55 -42.03
C ILE A 638 -54.97 28.07 -42.21
N THR A 639 -55.88 28.64 -43.01
CA THR A 639 -56.04 30.09 -43.17
C THR A 639 -57.34 30.54 -42.52
N LEU A 640 -57.26 31.47 -41.57
CA LEU A 640 -58.41 32.03 -40.85
C LEU A 640 -58.77 33.38 -41.49
N LYS A 641 -60.01 33.54 -41.97
CA LYS A 641 -60.45 34.78 -42.65
C LYS A 641 -61.39 35.60 -41.78
N THR A 642 -62.26 34.93 -41.02
CA THR A 642 -63.27 35.58 -40.19
C THR A 642 -62.97 35.42 -38.71
N HIS A 643 -63.57 36.28 -37.88
CA HIS A 643 -63.55 36.12 -36.44
C HIS A 643 -64.19 34.80 -35.99
N ASP A 644 -65.23 34.34 -36.67
CA ASP A 644 -65.89 33.07 -36.38
C ASP A 644 -64.95 31.88 -36.63
N ASP A 645 -64.15 31.91 -37.69
CA ASP A 645 -63.12 30.89 -37.96
C ASP A 645 -62.05 30.86 -36.86
N ARG A 646 -61.62 32.03 -36.39
CA ARG A 646 -60.65 32.14 -35.28
C ARG A 646 -61.20 31.58 -33.98
N LYS A 647 -62.45 31.92 -33.65
CA LYS A 647 -63.13 31.42 -32.46
C LYS A 647 -63.28 29.90 -32.54
N LYS A 648 -63.74 29.36 -33.67
CA LYS A 648 -63.86 27.91 -33.90
C LYS A 648 -62.53 27.17 -33.71
N LEU A 649 -61.44 27.69 -34.30
CA LEU A 649 -60.12 27.09 -34.12
C LEU A 649 -59.66 27.17 -32.66
N ALA A 650 -59.81 28.34 -32.01
CA ALA A 650 -59.41 28.52 -30.62
C ALA A 650 -60.20 27.59 -29.67
N ASP A 651 -61.52 27.51 -29.80
CA ASP A 651 -62.37 26.64 -28.99
C ASP A 651 -61.97 25.17 -29.16
N ARG A 652 -61.72 24.75 -30.41
CA ARG A 652 -61.23 23.40 -30.69
C ARG A 652 -59.87 23.13 -30.06
N VAL A 653 -58.90 24.04 -30.20
CA VAL A 653 -57.57 23.89 -29.60
C VAL A 653 -57.65 23.85 -28.07
N THR A 654 -58.53 24.63 -27.44
CA THR A 654 -58.76 24.59 -26.00
C THR A 654 -59.33 23.24 -25.57
N GLU A 655 -60.38 22.74 -26.24
CA GLU A 655 -60.97 21.42 -25.96
C GLU A 655 -59.95 20.28 -26.12
N GLU A 656 -59.13 20.35 -27.16
CA GLU A 656 -58.07 19.37 -27.43
C GLU A 656 -56.96 19.42 -26.39
N ALA A 657 -56.58 20.61 -25.93
CA ALA A 657 -55.64 20.78 -24.82
C ALA A 657 -56.19 20.24 -23.49
N ASP A 658 -57.49 20.40 -23.22
CA ASP A 658 -58.15 19.82 -22.03
C ASP A 658 -58.16 18.29 -22.07
N LYS A 659 -58.43 17.69 -23.24
CA LYS A 659 -58.38 16.23 -23.44
C LYS A 659 -56.98 15.66 -23.27
N LEU A 660 -55.95 16.33 -23.80
CA LEU A 660 -54.56 15.92 -23.56
C LEU A 660 -54.20 16.01 -22.08
N GLN A 661 -54.62 17.10 -21.42
CA GLN A 661 -54.36 17.29 -20.00
C GLN A 661 -55.04 16.22 -19.14
N SER A 662 -56.27 15.81 -19.46
CA SER A 662 -56.96 14.75 -18.72
C SER A 662 -56.29 13.39 -18.90
N VAL A 663 -55.84 13.05 -20.12
CA VAL A 663 -55.09 11.81 -20.40
C VAL A 663 -53.77 11.78 -19.65
N PHE A 664 -52.97 12.84 -19.73
CA PHE A 664 -51.71 12.91 -18.99
C PHE A 664 -51.93 12.85 -17.47
N THR A 665 -52.99 13.47 -16.96
CA THR A 665 -53.33 13.38 -15.53
C THR A 665 -53.75 11.96 -15.14
N ALA A 666 -54.50 11.26 -16.00
CA ALA A 666 -54.91 9.87 -15.78
C ALA A 666 -53.71 8.92 -15.77
N ILE A 667 -52.78 9.06 -16.73
CA ILE A 667 -51.54 8.27 -16.83
C ILE A 667 -50.58 8.58 -15.67
N ALA A 668 -50.49 9.85 -15.26
CA ALA A 668 -49.67 10.26 -14.13
C ALA A 668 -50.22 9.75 -12.79
N GLY A 669 -51.54 9.78 -12.62
CA GLY A 669 -52.20 9.51 -11.35
C GLY A 669 -51.59 10.35 -10.21
N ASP A 670 -51.42 9.72 -9.04
CA ASP A 670 -50.72 10.33 -7.91
C ASP A 670 -49.18 10.22 -8.00
N ARG A 671 -48.66 9.58 -9.06
CA ARG A 671 -47.23 9.20 -9.17
C ARG A 671 -46.34 10.37 -9.58
N LEU A 672 -46.87 11.33 -10.33
CA LEU A 672 -46.09 12.44 -10.86
C LEU A 672 -46.88 13.75 -10.81
N ARG A 673 -46.26 14.78 -10.21
CA ARG A 673 -46.70 16.17 -10.38
C ARG A 673 -45.87 16.80 -11.48
N TYR A 674 -46.52 17.33 -12.51
CA TYR A 674 -45.87 18.02 -13.61
C TYR A 674 -46.56 19.35 -13.90
N ASP A 675 -45.80 20.34 -14.34
CA ASP A 675 -46.36 21.58 -14.87
C ASP A 675 -46.92 21.30 -16.26
N SER A 676 -48.22 21.54 -16.45
CA SER A 676 -48.92 21.14 -17.67
C SER A 676 -48.49 22.00 -18.87
N PRO A 677 -47.81 21.41 -19.88
CA PRO A 677 -47.48 22.14 -21.10
C PRO A 677 -48.73 22.43 -21.95
N CYS A 678 -49.88 21.82 -21.64
CA CYS A 678 -51.18 22.15 -22.26
C CYS A 678 -51.60 23.59 -21.97
N ASP A 679 -51.12 24.22 -20.89
CA ASP A 679 -51.36 25.63 -20.60
C ASP A 679 -50.76 26.56 -21.65
N VAL A 680 -49.67 26.15 -22.32
CA VAL A 680 -49.09 26.87 -23.45
C VAL A 680 -50.08 26.85 -24.62
N ILE A 681 -50.61 25.67 -24.93
CA ILE A 681 -51.55 25.46 -26.04
C ILE A 681 -52.80 26.32 -25.83
N LYS A 682 -53.34 26.35 -24.60
CA LYS A 682 -54.46 27.21 -24.21
C LYS A 682 -54.13 28.69 -24.34
N ALA A 683 -52.96 29.12 -23.87
CA ALA A 683 -52.54 30.52 -23.99
C ALA A 683 -52.39 30.97 -25.46
N LEU A 684 -51.91 30.08 -26.35
CA LEU A 684 -51.87 30.36 -27.80
C LEU A 684 -53.26 30.45 -28.41
N ALA A 685 -54.20 29.60 -27.96
CA ALA A 685 -55.60 29.67 -28.38
C ALA A 685 -56.26 31.00 -27.99
N GLU A 686 -55.98 31.52 -26.79
CA GLU A 686 -56.51 32.84 -26.37
C GLU A 686 -56.06 33.97 -27.31
N VAL A 687 -54.78 34.00 -27.69
CA VAL A 687 -54.25 35.02 -28.64
C VAL A 687 -54.95 34.94 -30.00
N ILE A 688 -55.31 33.74 -30.46
CA ILE A 688 -56.06 33.53 -31.69
C ILE A 688 -57.52 33.98 -31.52
N ARG A 689 -58.14 33.71 -30.36
CA ARG A 689 -59.54 34.05 -30.05
C ARG A 689 -59.77 35.55 -29.93
N THR A 690 -58.79 36.34 -29.49
CA THR A 690 -58.95 37.76 -29.18
C THR A 690 -59.63 38.53 -30.33
N PRO A 691 -60.79 39.19 -30.11
CA PRO A 691 -61.60 39.76 -31.20
C PRO A 691 -60.93 40.97 -31.88
N ASP A 692 -60.37 41.86 -31.07
CA ASP A 692 -59.78 43.13 -31.52
C ASP A 692 -58.26 43.00 -31.67
N THR A 693 -57.71 43.64 -32.70
CA THR A 693 -56.27 43.69 -32.95
C THR A 693 -55.54 44.63 -31.98
N GLU A 694 -56.24 45.59 -31.35
CA GLU A 694 -55.67 46.43 -30.30
C GLU A 694 -55.49 45.67 -28.98
N MET A 695 -56.44 44.78 -28.66
CA MET A 695 -56.41 43.94 -27.45
C MET A 695 -55.25 42.92 -27.44
N LEU A 696 -54.64 42.63 -28.60
CA LEU A 696 -53.41 41.83 -28.67
C LEU A 696 -52.25 42.43 -27.86
N ASN A 697 -52.24 43.75 -27.67
CA ASN A 697 -51.22 44.42 -26.86
C ASN A 697 -51.31 44.06 -25.37
N LEU A 698 -52.46 43.53 -24.92
CA LEU A 698 -52.65 43.05 -23.55
C LEU A 698 -52.27 41.58 -23.39
N GLU A 699 -52.45 40.76 -24.43
CA GLU A 699 -52.22 39.30 -24.38
C GLU A 699 -50.77 38.89 -24.70
N LEU A 700 -50.11 39.56 -25.66
CA LEU A 700 -48.77 39.15 -26.11
C LEU A 700 -47.66 39.37 -25.07
N PRO A 701 -47.60 40.50 -24.32
CA PRO A 701 -46.54 40.70 -23.32
C PRO A 701 -46.59 39.70 -22.14
N PRO A 702 -47.76 39.37 -21.53
CA PRO A 702 -47.86 38.31 -20.53
C PRO A 702 -47.43 36.93 -21.08
N LEU A 703 -47.81 36.61 -22.31
CA LEU A 703 -47.47 35.35 -22.98
C LEU A 703 -45.95 35.21 -23.13
N LYS A 704 -45.26 36.25 -23.61
CA LYS A 704 -43.79 36.32 -23.71
C LYS A 704 -43.09 36.31 -22.35
N ARG A 705 -43.70 36.90 -21.32
CA ARG A 705 -43.16 36.86 -19.94
C ARG A 705 -43.28 35.47 -19.31
N LYS A 706 -44.36 34.74 -19.61
CA LYS A 706 -44.58 33.36 -19.14
C LYS A 706 -43.65 32.39 -19.87
N TYR A 707 -43.40 32.60 -21.17
CA TYR A 707 -42.54 31.76 -22.01
C TYR A 707 -41.41 32.57 -22.68
N PRO A 708 -40.33 32.86 -21.94
CA PRO A 708 -39.27 33.78 -22.39
C PRO A 708 -38.45 33.27 -23.58
N ASP A 709 -38.38 31.96 -23.79
CA ASP A 709 -37.73 31.26 -24.90
C ASP A 709 -38.54 31.28 -26.22
N MET A 710 -39.75 31.85 -26.23
CA MET A 710 -40.54 32.04 -27.45
C MET A 710 -39.86 33.03 -28.40
N SER A 711 -39.34 32.57 -29.55
CA SER A 711 -38.63 33.41 -30.52
C SER A 711 -39.55 34.40 -31.26
N SER A 712 -38.94 35.38 -31.95
CA SER A 712 -39.66 36.27 -32.87
C SER A 712 -40.36 35.50 -33.99
N GLU A 713 -39.78 34.38 -34.43
CA GLU A 713 -40.35 33.48 -35.43
C GLU A 713 -41.63 32.82 -34.92
N HIS A 714 -41.64 32.32 -33.68
CA HIS A 714 -42.82 31.73 -33.05
C HIS A 714 -43.96 32.74 -32.94
N LEU A 715 -43.67 33.96 -32.47
CA LEU A 715 -44.65 35.05 -32.40
C LEU A 715 -45.18 35.46 -33.78
N THR A 716 -44.29 35.55 -34.76
CA THR A 716 -44.66 35.89 -36.15
C THR A 716 -45.58 34.83 -36.74
N ALA A 717 -45.26 33.54 -36.54
CA ALA A 717 -46.07 32.44 -37.03
C ALA A 717 -47.48 32.43 -36.41
N LEU A 718 -47.58 32.65 -35.10
CA LEU A 718 -48.84 32.75 -34.37
C LEU A 718 -49.72 33.90 -34.90
N LEU A 719 -49.14 35.09 -35.07
CA LEU A 719 -49.88 36.26 -35.56
C LEU A 719 -50.27 36.14 -37.03
N LEU A 720 -49.44 35.50 -37.86
CA LEU A 720 -49.78 35.23 -39.26
C LEU A 720 -50.88 34.17 -39.40
N LEU A 721 -50.98 33.20 -38.48
CA LEU A 721 -52.09 32.23 -38.45
C LEU A 721 -53.45 32.91 -38.26
N ARG A 722 -53.50 34.01 -37.49
CA ARG A 722 -54.71 34.77 -37.17
C ARG A 722 -55.38 35.39 -38.40
N GLY A 723 -54.60 35.73 -39.43
CA GLY A 723 -55.07 36.09 -40.78
C GLY A 723 -55.71 37.49 -40.96
N ASP A 724 -55.89 38.26 -39.88
CA ASP A 724 -56.46 39.63 -39.90
C ASP A 724 -55.41 40.75 -39.85
N LEU A 725 -54.13 40.42 -39.70
CA LEU A 725 -53.02 41.37 -39.65
C LEU A 725 -52.21 41.33 -40.94
N SER A 726 -51.84 42.51 -41.46
CA SER A 726 -50.86 42.61 -42.54
C SER A 726 -49.46 42.22 -42.03
N ARG A 727 -48.57 41.79 -42.94
CA ARG A 727 -47.19 41.43 -42.58
C ARG A 727 -46.45 42.56 -41.85
N GLN A 728 -46.73 43.83 -42.23
CA GLN A 728 -46.15 45.00 -41.58
C GLN A 728 -46.67 45.17 -40.15
N GLN A 729 -47.97 44.98 -39.93
CA GLN A 729 -48.57 45.03 -38.59
C GLN A 729 -48.04 43.91 -37.68
N VAL A 730 -47.82 42.70 -38.23
CA VAL A 730 -47.20 41.60 -37.47
C VAL A 730 -45.78 41.98 -37.05
N ARG A 731 -44.94 42.48 -37.96
CA ARG A 731 -43.57 42.90 -37.63
C ARG A 731 -43.56 43.97 -36.54
N GLN A 732 -44.44 44.96 -36.66
CA GLN A 732 -44.55 46.03 -35.67
C GLN A 732 -44.93 45.48 -34.30
N LYS A 733 -45.99 44.67 -34.19
CA LYS A 733 -46.40 44.09 -32.90
C LYS A 733 -45.35 43.16 -32.30
N VAL A 734 -44.64 42.38 -33.12
CA VAL A 734 -43.54 41.52 -32.63
C VAL A 734 -42.41 42.38 -32.07
N ALA A 735 -42.02 43.46 -32.75
CA ALA A 735 -41.00 44.40 -32.26
C ALA A 735 -41.43 45.04 -30.93
N GLU A 736 -42.66 45.55 -30.85
CA GLU A 736 -43.23 46.15 -29.63
C GLU A 736 -43.21 45.18 -28.43
N VAL A 737 -43.57 43.91 -28.65
CA VAL A 737 -43.56 42.88 -27.60
C VAL A 737 -42.14 42.53 -27.15
N LEU A 738 -41.18 42.48 -28.08
CA LEU A 738 -39.78 42.20 -27.76
C LEU A 738 -39.12 43.37 -27.02
N GLU A 739 -39.41 44.61 -27.42
CA GLU A 739 -38.98 45.81 -26.71
C GLU A 739 -39.55 45.86 -25.29
N ALA A 740 -40.86 45.62 -25.14
CA ALA A 740 -41.52 45.57 -23.83
C ALA A 740 -40.95 44.45 -22.93
N ALA A 741 -40.61 43.29 -23.50
CA ALA A 741 -39.95 42.21 -22.78
C ALA A 741 -38.53 42.61 -22.34
N SER A 742 -37.75 43.26 -23.21
CA SER A 742 -36.39 43.72 -22.91
C SER A 742 -36.36 44.78 -21.79
N ALA A 743 -37.31 45.72 -21.79
CA ALA A 743 -37.45 46.76 -20.77
C ALA A 743 -37.81 46.20 -19.38
N SER A 744 -38.46 45.02 -19.32
CA SER A 744 -38.84 44.35 -18.08
C SER A 744 -37.75 43.46 -17.46
N THR A 745 -36.58 43.34 -18.10
CA THR A 745 -35.50 42.43 -17.66
C THR A 745 -34.55 43.12 -16.68
N THR A 746 -35.04 43.44 -15.48
CA THR A 746 -34.19 43.86 -14.36
C THR A 746 -34.23 42.78 -13.27
N SER A 747 -33.13 42.04 -13.10
CA SER A 747 -32.82 41.18 -11.94
C SER A 747 -33.63 39.89 -11.68
N GLN A 748 -33.77 38.98 -12.66
CA GLN A 748 -34.10 37.58 -12.33
C GLN A 748 -33.12 36.60 -12.99
N ALA A 749 -32.71 35.59 -12.21
CA ALA A 749 -31.90 34.46 -12.66
C ALA A 749 -32.52 33.79 -13.90
N PRO A 750 -31.71 33.20 -14.81
CA PRO A 750 -32.24 32.54 -16.00
C PRO A 750 -33.24 31.46 -15.60
N ARG A 751 -34.51 31.64 -15.99
CA ARG A 751 -35.54 30.61 -15.82
C ARG A 751 -35.19 29.42 -16.73
N PRO A 752 -35.46 28.17 -16.31
CA PRO A 752 -35.29 27.01 -17.19
C PRO A 752 -36.06 27.23 -18.50
N GLY A 753 -35.48 26.78 -19.63
CA GLY A 753 -36.12 26.89 -20.94
C GLY A 753 -37.50 26.23 -20.94
N THR A 754 -38.48 26.86 -21.61
CA THR A 754 -39.83 26.32 -21.72
C THR A 754 -39.97 25.49 -23.00
N ILE A 755 -41.20 25.19 -23.44
CA ILE A 755 -41.45 24.31 -24.58
C ILE A 755 -40.93 24.86 -25.92
N PHE A 756 -40.79 26.19 -26.05
CA PHE A 756 -40.45 26.84 -27.31
C PHE A 756 -38.99 26.64 -27.72
N GLY A 757 -38.07 26.41 -26.77
CA GLY A 757 -36.69 26.04 -27.08
C GLY A 757 -36.55 24.74 -27.87
N HIS A 758 -37.60 23.90 -27.88
CA HIS A 758 -37.64 22.62 -28.61
C HIS A 758 -38.48 22.68 -29.90
N ILE A 759 -39.09 23.82 -30.21
CA ILE A 759 -39.90 24.01 -31.42
C ILE A 759 -39.03 24.68 -32.48
N ILE A 760 -38.92 24.04 -33.66
CA ILE A 760 -38.21 24.59 -34.82
C ILE A 760 -39.22 24.72 -35.95
N LEU A 761 -39.44 25.95 -36.42
CA LEU A 761 -40.34 26.23 -37.53
C LEU A 761 -39.58 26.18 -38.87
N PRO A 762 -40.12 25.50 -39.90
CA PRO A 762 -39.47 25.49 -41.21
C PRO A 762 -39.58 26.86 -41.87
N THR A 763 -38.56 27.24 -42.64
CA THR A 763 -38.50 28.51 -43.39
C THR A 763 -39.68 28.70 -44.35
N SER A 764 -40.32 27.61 -44.79
CA SER A 764 -41.54 27.63 -45.61
C SER A 764 -42.75 28.30 -44.94
N VAL A 765 -42.78 28.40 -43.61
CA VAL A 765 -43.81 29.14 -42.86
C VAL A 765 -43.70 30.65 -43.10
N PHE A 766 -42.50 31.11 -43.49
CA PHE A 766 -42.14 32.50 -43.77
C PHE A 766 -41.79 32.68 -45.26
N PRO A 767 -42.76 32.62 -46.20
CA PRO A 767 -42.48 32.84 -47.62
C PRO A 767 -41.98 34.28 -47.84
N HIS A 768 -40.66 34.39 -48.06
CA HIS A 768 -39.82 35.58 -48.19
C HIS A 768 -40.32 36.82 -47.43
N ILE A 769 -39.66 37.06 -46.28
CA ILE A 769 -39.60 38.33 -45.55
C ILE A 769 -39.18 39.45 -46.49
#